data_AF-A0A4Y1RNN8-F1
#
_entry.id   AF-A0A4Y1RNN8-F1
#
_cell.length_a   1.000
_cell.length_b   1.000
_cell.length_c   1.000
_cell.angle_alpha   90.00
_cell.angle_beta   90.00
_cell.angle_gamma   90.00
#
_symmetry.space_group_name_H-M   'P 1'
#
loop_
_entity.id
_entity.type
_entity.pdbx_description
1 polymer ?
#
loop_
_entity_poly.entity_id
_entity_poly.type
_entity_poly.pdbx_seq_one_letter_code
_entity_poly.pdbx_strand_id
1 'polypeptide(L)'
;MVISKVLASRLREVLGNTISQSQGAFVQKRQILDAVLVANEVVEEVRKQKRKGLVFKIDFEKAYDHVEWNFVDDVLERKGFGVKWRGWIIGCLESVNFSIMINGKPRGKFRASRGLKQGDLLSPFLFTLVSDALSRIIERAQDVNLVHGIVSGHDQVEVSHLQFADDTIFLLDGKEEYWLNLLQLLKLFCNVSGMKINKAKSCILGINFSIEALNNMAGSWGCEVGCWPMVYLGLPLGGNPRALNFWNPVKDKVEKRLQKRKRACLSKGGRLTLIQAVLSSIPSYYMSLFKMPTGVAAKVEQLMHNFLWEGLEEGKKCHLVRWERVTKSKEEGGLGIGSLRERNEALRAKWLWRFPLETNSLWDRIIKSKYGIDSNGWDTKQIVKVSCRNPWLEISKGFSVGNGEKIRFWEDLWLKEGILKDLFPRLSSLSRRKNQSIARFANNHEMPLNWDFDFRRNLSEAEIAGVVILLDILGKVRLYGSRSDQRSWEIEEQGLLLEFPILLHNQRAVLLWTLVPAERDAFLANEATKRFTSSNKLLLEIATSRSSHDLLLVKQAYHVRYKKSREEDVAYHTSGDLLKEVTAERDAFLANEATKRFTSSNKLLLEIATSRSSHDLLLVKQAYHVRYKKSLEEDVAYHTSGDLLKRYEGDEISMPLAKKEAQILNEKISDKAYDDVELIRILSTRSKAQLMQP
;
A
#
# COMPACT_ATOMS: atom_id res chain seq x y z
N MET A 1 11.06 19.58 -12.12
CA MET A 1 10.82 18.25 -11.49
C MET A 1 11.32 18.18 -10.05
N VAL A 2 12.54 18.64 -9.74
CA VAL A 2 13.06 18.63 -8.35
C VAL A 2 12.18 19.46 -7.39
N ILE A 3 11.80 20.68 -7.78
CA ILE A 3 10.93 21.56 -6.97
C ILE A 3 9.58 20.89 -6.69
N SER A 4 8.88 20.42 -7.74
CA SER A 4 7.60 19.69 -7.60
C SER A 4 7.73 18.47 -6.68
N LYS A 5 8.83 17.70 -6.75
CA LYS A 5 9.09 16.58 -5.83
C LYS A 5 9.19 17.03 -4.37
N VAL A 6 9.89 18.13 -4.09
CA VAL A 6 10.02 18.68 -2.72
C VAL A 6 8.66 19.14 -2.21
N LEU A 7 7.90 19.87 -3.04
CA LEU A 7 6.56 20.33 -2.68
C LEU A 7 5.60 19.16 -2.42
N ALA A 8 5.60 18.15 -3.29
CA ALA A 8 4.81 16.94 -3.14
C ALA A 8 5.15 16.15 -1.87
N SER A 9 6.43 16.06 -1.50
CA SER A 9 6.86 15.38 -0.27
C SER A 9 6.31 16.06 0.98
N ARG A 10 6.38 17.39 1.05
CA ARG A 10 5.84 18.16 2.17
C ARG A 10 4.31 18.14 2.21
N LEU A 11 3.67 18.24 1.05
CA LEU A 11 2.21 18.20 0.94
C LEU A 11 1.65 16.86 1.42
N ARG A 12 2.36 15.76 1.14
CA ARG A 12 1.98 14.41 1.59
C ARG A 12 1.84 14.28 3.10
N GLU A 13 2.66 14.99 3.88
CA GLU A 13 2.65 14.91 5.35
C GLU A 13 1.36 15.48 5.95
N VAL A 14 0.71 16.43 5.27
CA VAL A 14 -0.50 17.11 5.75
C VAL A 14 -1.79 16.62 5.10
N LEU A 15 -1.70 15.87 3.99
CA LEU A 15 -2.86 15.41 3.21
C LEU A 15 -3.84 14.59 4.06
N GLY A 16 -3.33 13.68 4.89
CA GLY A 16 -4.15 12.75 5.67
C GLY A 16 -5.11 13.43 6.65
N ASN A 17 -4.73 14.62 7.13
CA ASN A 17 -5.50 15.39 8.11
C ASN A 17 -6.49 16.36 7.46
N THR A 18 -6.30 16.68 6.18
CA THR A 18 -7.07 17.73 5.48
C THR A 18 -8.13 17.17 4.53
N ILE A 19 -8.09 15.87 4.25
CA ILE A 19 -8.96 15.19 3.27
C ILE A 19 -9.99 14.29 3.95
N SER A 20 -11.22 14.37 3.47
CA SER A 20 -12.38 13.59 3.90
C SER A 20 -12.06 12.10 3.90
N GLN A 21 -12.62 11.36 4.85
CA GLN A 21 -12.37 9.91 4.96
C GLN A 21 -12.89 9.12 3.76
N SER A 22 -13.79 9.70 2.98
CA SER A 22 -14.36 9.13 1.77
C SER A 22 -13.42 9.10 0.56
N GLN A 23 -12.28 9.82 0.62
CA GLN A 23 -11.28 9.85 -0.45
C GLN A 23 -10.13 8.87 -0.15
N GLY A 24 -10.04 7.79 -0.91
CA GLY A 24 -9.07 6.72 -0.70
C GLY A 24 -7.74 6.89 -1.45
N ALA A 25 -7.69 7.71 -2.51
CA ALA A 25 -6.51 7.76 -3.37
C ALA A 25 -5.44 8.73 -2.87
N PHE A 26 -4.18 8.37 -3.10
CA PHE A 26 -2.98 9.17 -2.79
C PHE A 26 -2.86 9.67 -1.33
N VAL A 27 -3.68 9.13 -0.42
CA VAL A 27 -3.59 9.40 1.01
C VAL A 27 -2.89 8.24 1.70
N GLN A 28 -1.89 8.55 2.54
CA GLN A 28 -1.12 7.52 3.24
C GLN A 28 -2.05 6.65 4.11
N LYS A 29 -1.77 5.34 4.15
CA LYS A 29 -2.52 4.32 4.91
C LYS A 29 -3.94 4.01 4.41
N ARG A 30 -4.45 4.68 3.38
CA ARG A 30 -5.74 4.33 2.75
C ARG A 30 -5.52 3.36 1.59
N GLN A 31 -6.29 2.28 1.53
CA GLN A 31 -6.16 1.26 0.50
C GLN A 31 -7.35 1.29 -0.46
N ILE A 32 -7.11 1.01 -1.75
CA ILE A 32 -8.16 0.96 -2.78
C ILE A 32 -9.30 -0.01 -2.43
N LEU A 33 -8.97 -1.10 -1.73
CA LEU A 33 -9.94 -2.11 -1.34
C LEU A 33 -10.89 -1.65 -0.22
N ASP A 34 -10.53 -0.61 0.53
CA ASP A 34 -11.35 -0.10 1.63
C ASP A 34 -12.67 0.45 1.09
N ALA A 35 -12.61 1.22 -0.01
CA ALA A 35 -13.79 1.75 -0.68
C ALA A 35 -14.67 0.63 -1.27
N VAL A 36 -14.05 -0.41 -1.84
CA VAL A 36 -14.80 -1.55 -2.40
C VAL A 36 -15.47 -2.37 -1.30
N LEU A 37 -14.81 -2.56 -0.15
CA LEU A 37 -15.39 -3.22 1.01
C LEU A 37 -16.61 -2.44 1.51
N VAL A 38 -16.46 -1.14 1.78
CA VAL A 38 -17.56 -0.27 2.23
C VAL A 38 -18.74 -0.34 1.26
N ALA A 39 -18.49 -0.14 -0.03
CA ALA A 39 -19.54 -0.14 -1.03
C ALA A 39 -20.30 -1.48 -1.08
N ASN A 40 -19.61 -2.63 -1.04
CA ASN A 40 -20.28 -3.94 -1.06
C ASN A 40 -21.12 -4.15 0.21
N GLU A 41 -20.60 -3.78 1.38
CA GLU A 41 -21.30 -3.94 2.65
C GLU A 41 -22.57 -3.07 2.72
N VAL A 42 -22.49 -1.81 2.28
CA VAL A 42 -23.60 -0.86 2.30
C VAL A 42 -24.68 -1.25 1.28
N VAL A 43 -24.30 -1.57 0.04
CA VAL A 43 -25.24 -1.97 -1.02
C VAL A 43 -26.00 -3.23 -0.64
N GLU A 44 -25.31 -4.24 -0.08
CA GLU A 44 -25.96 -5.49 0.31
C GLU A 44 -26.88 -5.33 1.52
N GLU A 45 -26.56 -4.42 2.44
CA GLU A 45 -27.44 -4.11 3.57
C GLU A 45 -28.78 -3.52 3.13
N VAL A 46 -28.75 -2.48 2.28
CA VAL A 46 -29.96 -1.84 1.72
C VAL A 46 -30.79 -2.85 0.95
N ARG A 47 -30.13 -3.69 0.15
CA ARG A 47 -30.76 -4.77 -0.61
C ARG A 47 -31.53 -5.71 0.31
N LYS A 48 -30.90 -6.19 1.38
CA LYS A 48 -31.52 -7.10 2.37
C LYS A 48 -32.67 -6.46 3.14
N GLN A 49 -32.53 -5.19 3.50
CA GLN A 49 -33.55 -4.43 4.21
C GLN A 49 -34.73 -4.04 3.30
N LYS A 50 -34.68 -4.37 2.00
CA LYS A 50 -35.67 -3.98 0.99
C LYS A 50 -35.91 -2.46 0.92
N ARG A 51 -34.93 -1.66 1.35
CA ARG A 51 -34.97 -0.19 1.26
C ARG A 51 -34.56 0.23 -0.15
N LYS A 52 -35.10 1.36 -0.60
CA LYS A 52 -34.66 2.00 -1.85
C LYS A 52 -33.33 2.71 -1.61
N GLY A 53 -32.38 2.54 -2.53
CA GLY A 53 -31.12 3.28 -2.53
C GLY A 53 -30.60 3.46 -3.94
N LEU A 54 -29.86 4.53 -4.19
CA LEU A 54 -29.28 4.85 -5.49
C LEU A 54 -27.76 4.79 -5.42
N VAL A 55 -27.15 4.19 -6.43
CA VAL A 55 -25.70 4.23 -6.65
C VAL A 55 -25.45 4.98 -7.94
N PHE A 56 -24.77 6.12 -7.87
CA PHE A 56 -24.44 6.92 -9.04
C PHE A 56 -22.93 6.95 -9.24
N LYS A 57 -22.45 6.27 -10.28
CA LYS A 57 -21.05 6.29 -10.67
C LYS A 57 -20.84 7.42 -11.67
N ILE A 58 -19.92 8.32 -11.36
CA ILE A 58 -19.52 9.39 -12.26
C ILE A 58 -18.15 9.13 -12.87
N ASP A 59 -17.96 9.61 -14.09
CA ASP A 59 -16.69 9.66 -14.80
C ASP A 59 -16.43 11.11 -15.22
N PHE A 60 -15.21 11.62 -15.03
CA PHE A 60 -14.84 12.97 -15.45
C PHE A 60 -14.13 12.94 -16.81
N GLU A 61 -14.54 13.81 -17.73
CA GLU A 61 -13.84 14.00 -19.00
C GLU A 61 -12.45 14.56 -18.71
N LYS A 62 -11.40 13.78 -19.05
CA LYS A 62 -9.99 14.20 -18.92
C LYS A 62 -9.74 14.95 -17.60
N ALA A 63 -10.04 14.30 -16.48
CA ALA A 63 -10.19 14.93 -15.17
C ALA A 63 -9.06 15.91 -14.79
N TYR A 64 -7.81 15.55 -15.11
CA TYR A 64 -6.64 16.39 -14.86
C TYR A 64 -6.58 17.62 -15.78
N ASP A 65 -6.94 17.50 -17.04
CA ASP A 65 -6.73 18.53 -18.06
C ASP A 65 -7.69 19.73 -17.92
N HIS A 66 -8.82 19.54 -17.24
CA HIS A 66 -9.89 20.54 -17.12
C HIS A 66 -9.84 21.37 -15.83
N VAL A 67 -8.99 21.03 -14.88
CA VAL A 67 -8.94 21.72 -13.57
C VAL A 67 -8.49 23.17 -13.74
N GLU A 68 -9.30 24.13 -13.30
CA GLU A 68 -8.96 25.56 -13.31
C GLU A 68 -7.98 25.90 -12.19
N TRP A 69 -6.91 26.64 -12.51
CA TRP A 69 -5.86 26.95 -11.55
C TRP A 69 -6.29 27.92 -10.46
N ASN A 70 -7.17 28.87 -10.77
CA ASN A 70 -7.74 29.78 -9.77
C ASN A 70 -8.50 28.98 -8.69
N PHE A 71 -9.24 27.95 -9.10
CA PHE A 71 -9.93 27.07 -8.15
C PHE A 71 -8.96 26.28 -7.28
N VAL A 72 -7.82 25.83 -7.83
CA VAL A 72 -6.77 25.19 -7.03
C VAL A 72 -6.25 26.16 -5.97
N ASP A 73 -6.00 27.42 -6.32
CA ASP A 73 -5.54 28.43 -5.37
C ASP A 73 -6.56 28.70 -4.27
N ASP A 74 -7.84 28.85 -4.64
CA ASP A 74 -8.95 29.04 -3.70
C ASP A 74 -9.05 27.87 -2.70
N VAL A 75 -8.94 26.63 -3.19
CA VAL A 75 -8.96 25.43 -2.33
C VAL A 75 -7.77 25.42 -1.37
N LEU A 76 -6.58 25.79 -1.83
CA LEU A 76 -5.40 25.88 -0.99
C LEU A 76 -5.55 26.99 0.06
N GLU A 77 -6.09 28.14 -0.31
CA GLU A 77 -6.35 29.24 0.62
C GLU A 77 -7.32 28.82 1.72
N ARG A 78 -8.45 28.22 1.34
CA ARG A 78 -9.49 27.75 2.27
C ARG A 78 -8.98 26.65 3.20
N LYS A 79 -7.98 25.88 2.78
CA LYS A 79 -7.30 24.89 3.61
C LYS A 79 -6.16 25.46 4.47
N GLY A 80 -5.95 26.78 4.43
CA GLY A 80 -4.99 27.49 5.28
C GLY A 80 -3.55 27.49 4.76
N PHE A 81 -3.31 27.18 3.49
CA PHE A 81 -1.97 27.26 2.93
C PHE A 81 -1.55 28.73 2.72
N GLY A 82 -0.39 29.09 3.29
CA GLY A 82 0.13 30.45 3.23
C GLY A 82 0.44 30.93 1.80
N VAL A 83 0.38 32.24 1.59
CA VAL A 83 0.55 32.91 0.28
C VAL A 83 1.84 32.47 -0.44
N LYS A 84 2.96 32.35 0.28
CA LYS A 84 4.24 31.91 -0.29
C LYS A 84 4.17 30.50 -0.85
N TRP A 85 3.51 29.59 -0.14
CA TRP A 85 3.33 28.20 -0.58
C TRP A 85 2.46 28.13 -1.82
N ARG A 86 1.32 28.83 -1.80
CA ARG A 86 0.42 28.96 -2.95
C ARG A 86 1.14 29.49 -4.19
N GLY A 87 1.92 30.57 -4.05
CA GLY A 87 2.72 31.13 -5.14
C GLY A 87 3.71 30.14 -5.75
N TRP A 88 4.32 29.26 -4.96
CA TRP A 88 5.17 28.18 -5.49
C TRP A 88 4.39 27.12 -6.26
N ILE A 89 3.19 26.76 -5.80
CA ILE A 89 2.32 25.83 -6.49
C ILE A 89 1.88 26.41 -7.83
N ILE A 90 1.35 27.64 -7.84
CA ILE A 90 0.92 28.32 -9.07
C ILE A 90 2.09 28.50 -10.04
N GLY A 91 3.27 28.90 -9.57
CA GLY A 91 4.46 28.97 -10.41
C GLY A 91 4.86 27.62 -11.03
N CYS A 92 4.62 26.50 -10.35
CA CYS A 92 4.84 25.17 -10.92
C CYS A 92 3.83 24.83 -12.03
N LEU A 93 2.59 25.30 -11.93
CA LEU A 93 1.54 25.08 -12.91
C LEU A 93 1.74 25.95 -14.17
N GLU A 94 2.01 27.25 -13.98
CA GLU A 94 2.14 28.23 -15.05
C GLU A 94 3.43 28.10 -15.87
N SER A 95 4.50 27.56 -15.27
CA SER A 95 5.80 27.42 -15.94
C SER A 95 5.85 26.32 -17.00
N VAL A 96 4.78 25.54 -17.16
CA VAL A 96 4.73 24.42 -18.10
C VAL A 96 4.50 24.92 -19.54
N ASN A 97 5.42 24.55 -20.44
CA ASN A 97 5.27 24.74 -21.88
C ASN A 97 5.06 23.38 -22.57
N PHE A 98 4.18 23.37 -23.56
CA PHE A 98 3.86 22.22 -24.39
C PHE A 98 4.32 22.47 -25.84
N SER A 99 4.66 21.38 -26.52
CA SER A 99 5.00 21.36 -27.95
C SER A 99 4.28 20.20 -28.61
N ILE A 100 3.86 20.39 -29.86
CA ILE A 100 3.19 19.34 -30.63
C ILE A 100 4.27 18.51 -31.33
N MET A 101 4.20 17.19 -31.21
CA MET A 101 5.12 16.29 -31.90
C MET A 101 4.62 16.05 -33.33
N ILE A 102 5.33 16.58 -34.32
CA ILE A 102 5.06 16.34 -35.74
C ILE A 102 6.22 15.53 -36.31
N ASN A 103 5.94 14.31 -36.77
CA ASN A 103 6.95 13.37 -37.29
C ASN A 103 8.14 13.16 -36.33
N GLY A 104 7.84 13.01 -35.03
CA GLY A 104 8.87 12.80 -33.99
C GLY A 104 9.69 14.04 -33.63
N LYS A 105 9.38 15.22 -34.19
CA LYS A 105 10.05 16.48 -33.86
C LYS A 105 9.08 17.44 -33.14
N PRO A 106 9.49 18.05 -32.01
CA PRO A 106 8.66 19.04 -31.34
C PRO A 106 8.54 20.31 -32.20
N ARG A 107 7.31 20.77 -32.41
CA ARG A 107 6.97 21.96 -33.19
C ARG A 107 6.02 22.84 -32.37
N GLY A 108 6.30 24.15 -32.40
CA GLY A 108 5.57 25.15 -31.62
C GLY A 108 5.84 25.07 -30.12
N LYS A 109 5.60 26.18 -29.43
CA LYS A 109 5.55 26.24 -27.96
C LYS A 109 4.28 26.98 -27.58
N PHE A 110 3.48 26.39 -26.70
CA PHE A 110 2.32 27.03 -26.12
C PHE A 110 2.26 26.73 -24.63
N ARG A 111 1.66 27.65 -23.87
CA ARG A 111 1.45 27.50 -22.42
C ARG A 111 0.09 26.90 -22.16
N ALA A 112 -0.02 26.11 -21.10
CA ALA A 112 -1.34 25.81 -20.55
C ALA A 112 -1.91 27.03 -19.84
N SER A 113 -3.23 27.17 -19.87
CA SER A 113 -3.99 28.11 -19.04
C SER A 113 -4.73 27.41 -17.90
N ARG A 114 -4.79 26.07 -17.94
CA ARG A 114 -5.47 25.22 -16.96
C ARG A 114 -4.94 23.79 -17.03
N GLY A 115 -5.38 22.98 -16.09
CA GLY A 115 -5.11 21.54 -16.02
C GLY A 115 -3.88 21.19 -15.19
N LEU A 116 -3.85 19.97 -14.70
CA LEU A 116 -2.79 19.40 -13.89
C LEU A 116 -1.96 18.43 -14.73
N LYS A 117 -0.63 18.57 -14.70
CA LYS A 117 0.25 17.78 -15.55
C LYS A 117 0.25 16.30 -15.15
N GLN A 118 -0.19 15.41 -16.04
CA GLN A 118 -0.05 13.97 -15.84
C GLN A 118 1.43 13.55 -15.82
N GLY A 119 1.80 12.69 -14.87
CA GLY A 119 3.18 12.26 -14.66
C GLY A 119 4.04 13.20 -13.81
N ASP A 120 3.51 14.35 -13.39
CA ASP A 120 4.14 15.16 -12.34
C ASP A 120 3.82 14.61 -10.94
N LEU A 121 4.76 14.74 -10.01
CA LEU A 121 4.63 14.20 -8.65
C LEU A 121 3.66 15.00 -7.77
N LEU A 122 3.46 16.28 -8.07
CA LEU A 122 2.58 17.17 -7.32
C LEU A 122 1.12 17.06 -7.78
N SER A 123 0.87 16.88 -9.08
CA SER A 123 -0.46 16.85 -9.67
C SER A 123 -1.46 15.91 -8.98
N PRO A 124 -1.12 14.65 -8.61
CA PRO A 124 -2.08 13.76 -7.95
C PRO A 124 -2.57 14.30 -6.60
N PHE A 125 -1.68 14.97 -5.86
CA PHE A 125 -2.02 15.56 -4.56
C PHE A 125 -2.92 16.79 -4.73
N LEU A 126 -2.62 17.66 -5.70
CA LEU A 126 -3.48 18.80 -6.03
C LEU A 126 -4.86 18.35 -6.50
N PHE A 127 -4.91 17.31 -7.36
CA PHE A 127 -6.18 16.74 -7.79
C PHE A 127 -7.00 16.20 -6.62
N THR A 128 -6.34 15.55 -5.64
CA THR A 128 -7.00 15.04 -4.44
C THR A 128 -7.60 16.18 -3.61
N LEU A 129 -6.93 17.33 -3.50
CA LEU A 129 -7.46 18.51 -2.81
C LEU A 129 -8.66 19.14 -3.53
N VAL A 130 -8.59 19.24 -4.86
CA VAL A 130 -9.70 19.70 -5.72
C VAL A 130 -10.91 18.77 -5.59
N SER A 131 -10.67 17.45 -5.63
CA SER A 131 -11.70 16.43 -5.46
C SER A 131 -12.32 16.45 -4.06
N ASP A 132 -11.53 16.75 -3.02
CA ASP A 132 -12.03 16.91 -1.65
C ASP A 132 -13.02 18.08 -1.51
N ALA A 133 -12.91 19.13 -2.34
CA ALA A 133 -13.88 20.22 -2.34
C ALA A 133 -15.29 19.72 -2.67
N LEU A 134 -15.42 18.74 -3.58
CA LEU A 134 -16.70 18.08 -3.84
C LEU A 134 -17.21 17.36 -2.59
N SER A 135 -16.34 16.63 -1.88
CA SER A 135 -16.70 15.97 -0.62
C SER A 135 -17.22 16.96 0.42
N ARG A 136 -16.59 18.14 0.55
CA ARG A 136 -17.03 19.20 1.46
C ARG A 136 -18.37 19.82 1.06
N ILE A 137 -18.63 19.98 -0.23
CA ILE A 137 -19.93 20.44 -0.73
C ILE A 137 -21.03 19.44 -0.35
N ILE A 138 -20.76 18.14 -0.48
CA ILE A 138 -21.72 17.09 -0.11
C ILE A 138 -21.93 17.03 1.40
N GLU A 139 -20.86 17.05 2.19
CA GLU A 139 -20.94 17.08 3.66
C GLU A 139 -21.78 18.29 4.12
N ARG A 140 -21.54 19.47 3.53
CA ARG A 140 -22.35 20.66 3.84
C ARG A 140 -23.81 20.50 3.44
N ALA A 141 -24.09 19.87 2.29
CA ALA A 141 -25.45 19.58 1.86
C ALA A 141 -26.17 18.57 2.78
N GLN A 142 -25.43 17.64 3.39
CA GLN A 142 -25.96 16.74 4.42
C GLN A 142 -26.33 17.52 5.69
N ASP A 143 -25.48 18.45 6.15
CA ASP A 143 -25.77 19.27 7.33
C ASP A 143 -27.07 20.08 7.21
N VAL A 144 -27.41 20.50 5.99
CA VAL A 144 -28.64 21.27 5.70
C VAL A 144 -29.79 20.41 5.17
N ASN A 145 -29.69 19.09 5.26
CA ASN A 145 -30.69 18.10 4.83
C ASN A 145 -31.08 18.15 3.33
N LEU A 146 -30.19 18.63 2.45
CA LEU A 146 -30.44 18.67 1.01
C LEU A 146 -30.18 17.33 0.33
N VAL A 147 -29.21 16.57 0.84
CA VAL A 147 -28.83 15.26 0.30
C VAL A 147 -28.48 14.37 1.48
N HIS A 148 -28.99 13.14 1.49
CA HIS A 148 -28.50 12.11 2.41
C HIS A 148 -28.01 10.88 1.67
N GLY A 149 -26.94 10.32 2.22
CA GLY A 149 -26.36 9.07 1.81
C GLY A 149 -27.11 7.86 2.35
N ILE A 150 -26.48 6.70 2.18
CA ILE A 150 -27.01 5.46 2.74
C ILE A 150 -26.50 5.29 4.17
N VAL A 151 -27.42 5.16 5.11
CA VAL A 151 -27.12 4.83 6.50
C VAL A 151 -26.98 3.31 6.68
N SER A 152 -25.91 2.89 7.36
CA SER A 152 -25.51 1.50 7.56
C SER A 152 -25.26 1.17 9.04
N GLY A 153 -25.80 0.03 9.46
CA GLY A 153 -25.60 -0.56 10.78
C GLY A 153 -26.31 0.16 11.94
N HIS A 154 -26.03 -0.30 13.16
CA HIS A 154 -26.67 0.17 14.39
C HIS A 154 -26.23 1.57 14.80
N ASP A 155 -24.97 1.93 14.58
CA ASP A 155 -24.41 3.24 14.93
C ASP A 155 -24.77 4.32 13.89
N GLN A 156 -25.66 4.00 12.93
CA GLN A 156 -26.17 4.91 11.91
C GLN A 156 -25.06 5.63 11.13
N VAL A 157 -24.03 4.89 10.71
CA VAL A 157 -22.93 5.46 9.91
C VAL A 157 -23.42 5.74 8.50
N GLU A 158 -23.45 7.01 8.12
CA GLU A 158 -23.87 7.46 6.80
C GLU A 158 -22.72 7.46 5.79
N VAL A 159 -22.96 6.89 4.61
CA VAL A 159 -22.04 6.92 3.47
C VAL A 159 -22.73 7.55 2.27
N SER A 160 -22.34 8.78 1.93
CA SER A 160 -22.86 9.53 0.78
C SER A 160 -22.05 9.34 -0.50
N HIS A 161 -20.74 9.18 -0.38
CA HIS A 161 -19.84 9.09 -1.53
C HIS A 161 -18.55 8.35 -1.18
N LEU A 162 -17.92 7.75 -2.19
CA LEU A 162 -16.61 7.12 -2.13
C LEU A 162 -15.80 7.55 -3.35
N GLN A 163 -14.64 8.15 -3.12
CA GLN A 163 -13.74 8.66 -4.14
C GLN A 163 -12.43 7.88 -4.11
N PHE A 164 -11.91 7.59 -5.29
CA PHE A 164 -10.55 7.11 -5.47
C PHE A 164 -9.96 7.78 -6.70
N ALA A 165 -9.30 8.92 -6.48
CA ALA A 165 -8.86 9.82 -7.54
C ALA A 165 -10.08 10.30 -8.34
N ASP A 166 -10.11 10.08 -9.65
CA ASP A 166 -11.21 10.47 -10.54
C ASP A 166 -12.42 9.53 -10.46
N ASP A 167 -12.21 8.26 -10.07
CA ASP A 167 -13.31 7.31 -9.87
C ASP A 167 -14.13 7.70 -8.63
N THR A 168 -15.37 8.18 -8.86
CA THR A 168 -16.29 8.58 -7.78
C THR A 168 -17.62 7.85 -7.89
N ILE A 169 -18.09 7.29 -6.78
CA ILE A 169 -19.44 6.76 -6.64
C ILE A 169 -20.18 7.49 -5.52
N PHE A 170 -21.44 7.84 -5.77
CA PHE A 170 -22.38 8.34 -4.78
C PHE A 170 -23.30 7.21 -4.35
N LEU A 171 -23.58 7.15 -3.07
CA LEU A 171 -24.48 6.21 -2.42
C LEU A 171 -25.57 7.07 -1.77
N LEU A 172 -26.73 7.20 -2.41
CA LEU A 172 -27.81 8.06 -1.96
C LEU A 172 -28.97 7.24 -1.40
N ASP A 173 -29.68 7.81 -0.42
CA ASP A 173 -31.00 7.31 -0.04
C ASP A 173 -31.99 7.41 -1.22
N GLY A 174 -33.01 6.56 -1.23
CA GLY A 174 -33.90 6.37 -2.37
C GLY A 174 -34.88 7.51 -2.70
N LYS A 175 -34.70 8.71 -2.16
CA LYS A 175 -35.54 9.87 -2.45
C LYS A 175 -35.10 10.57 -3.74
N GLU A 176 -36.06 10.87 -4.60
CA GLU A 176 -35.83 11.59 -5.87
C GLU A 176 -35.32 13.03 -5.65
N GLU A 177 -35.75 13.68 -4.57
CA GLU A 177 -35.26 15.00 -4.19
C GLU A 177 -33.73 15.02 -3.99
N TYR A 178 -33.17 14.02 -3.29
CA TYR A 178 -31.72 13.94 -3.06
C TYR A 178 -30.96 13.69 -4.37
N TRP A 179 -31.55 12.96 -5.30
CA TRP A 179 -31.00 12.79 -6.64
C TRP A 179 -30.92 14.14 -7.38
N LEU A 180 -32.03 14.89 -7.44
CA LEU A 180 -32.06 16.19 -8.12
C LEU A 180 -31.11 17.20 -7.47
N ASN A 181 -31.05 17.24 -6.14
CA ASN A 181 -30.14 18.10 -5.40
C ASN A 181 -28.67 17.73 -5.68
N LEU A 182 -28.32 16.45 -5.68
CA LEU A 182 -26.97 16.01 -6.06
C LEU A 182 -26.58 16.50 -7.46
N LEU A 183 -27.49 16.41 -8.44
CA LEU A 183 -27.22 16.87 -9.80
C LEU A 183 -26.95 18.38 -9.88
N GLN A 184 -27.62 19.19 -9.06
CA GLN A 184 -27.36 20.62 -8.96
C GLN A 184 -26.01 20.91 -8.30
N LEU A 185 -25.66 20.20 -7.23
CA LEU A 185 -24.36 20.34 -6.57
C LEU A 185 -23.22 19.96 -7.51
N LEU A 186 -23.39 18.91 -8.31
CA LEU A 186 -22.41 18.51 -9.33
C LEU A 186 -22.25 19.57 -10.42
N LYS A 187 -23.34 20.19 -10.90
CA LYS A 187 -23.27 21.33 -11.83
C LYS A 187 -22.48 22.49 -11.22
N LEU A 188 -22.78 22.85 -9.97
CA LEU A 188 -22.07 23.91 -9.26
C LEU A 188 -20.58 23.61 -9.16
N PHE A 189 -20.22 22.40 -8.73
CA PHE A 189 -18.83 21.95 -8.63
C PHE A 189 -18.11 22.01 -9.99
N CYS A 190 -18.73 21.52 -11.06
CA CYS A 190 -18.18 21.59 -12.41
C CYS A 190 -17.94 23.04 -12.87
N ASN A 191 -18.87 23.95 -12.57
CA ASN A 191 -18.76 25.36 -12.95
C ASN A 191 -17.58 26.07 -12.27
N VAL A 192 -17.30 25.76 -11.00
CA VAL A 192 -16.20 26.41 -10.26
C VAL A 192 -14.85 25.73 -10.49
N SER A 193 -14.81 24.40 -10.60
CA SER A 193 -13.57 23.64 -10.78
C SER A 193 -13.09 23.56 -12.22
N GLY A 194 -13.97 23.85 -13.19
CA GLY A 194 -13.79 23.61 -14.62
C GLY A 194 -13.87 22.14 -15.03
N MET A 195 -13.96 21.21 -14.07
CA MET A 195 -14.10 19.78 -14.37
C MET A 195 -15.44 19.51 -15.06
N LYS A 196 -15.44 18.54 -15.98
CA LYS A 196 -16.63 18.18 -16.74
C LYS A 196 -16.97 16.71 -16.58
N ILE A 197 -18.24 16.41 -16.32
CA ILE A 197 -18.72 15.02 -16.16
C ILE A 197 -18.98 14.43 -17.55
N ASN A 198 -18.45 13.23 -17.78
CA ASN A 198 -18.75 12.41 -18.94
C ASN A 198 -20.06 11.65 -18.70
N LYS A 199 -21.17 12.22 -19.18
CA LYS A 199 -22.50 11.63 -18.99
C LYS A 199 -22.66 10.25 -19.62
N ALA A 200 -22.01 9.99 -20.77
CA ALA A 200 -22.07 8.73 -21.47
C ALA A 200 -21.32 7.58 -20.75
N LYS A 201 -20.31 7.91 -19.94
CA LYS A 201 -19.59 6.94 -19.10
C LYS A 201 -20.08 6.87 -17.66
N SER A 202 -20.89 7.84 -17.25
CA SER A 202 -21.54 7.87 -15.95
C SER A 202 -22.80 7.02 -15.99
N CYS A 203 -23.10 6.32 -14.90
CA CYS A 203 -24.28 5.46 -14.84
C CYS A 203 -24.93 5.46 -13.46
N ILE A 204 -26.26 5.32 -13.46
CA ILE A 204 -27.09 5.21 -12.26
C ILE A 204 -27.56 3.77 -12.07
N LEU A 205 -27.49 3.26 -10.85
CA LEU A 205 -27.99 1.95 -10.47
C LEU A 205 -28.96 2.07 -9.30
N GLY A 206 -30.12 1.47 -9.45
CA GLY A 206 -31.12 1.37 -8.38
C GLY A 206 -30.91 0.11 -7.54
N ILE A 207 -31.06 0.25 -6.22
CA ILE A 207 -31.25 -0.84 -5.27
C ILE A 207 -32.73 -0.86 -4.90
N ASN A 208 -33.42 -1.95 -5.21
CA ASN A 208 -34.86 -2.11 -4.97
C ASN A 208 -35.75 -1.04 -5.65
N PHE A 209 -35.32 -0.56 -6.82
CA PHE A 209 -36.11 0.33 -7.68
C PHE A 209 -36.78 -0.44 -8.82
N SER A 210 -37.90 0.09 -9.33
CA SER A 210 -38.44 -0.32 -10.62
C SER A 210 -37.57 0.23 -11.75
N ILE A 211 -37.53 -0.50 -12.86
CA ILE A 211 -36.75 -0.11 -14.05
C ILE A 211 -37.28 1.21 -14.63
N GLU A 212 -38.60 1.42 -14.63
CA GLU A 212 -39.24 2.65 -15.12
C GLU A 212 -38.81 3.89 -14.34
N ALA A 213 -38.86 3.84 -12.99
CA ALA A 213 -38.44 4.96 -12.17
C ALA A 213 -36.96 5.30 -12.38
N LEU A 214 -36.12 4.28 -12.51
CA LEU A 214 -34.69 4.45 -12.73
C LEU A 214 -34.39 5.03 -14.12
N ASN A 215 -35.11 4.61 -15.16
CA ASN A 215 -35.01 5.17 -16.51
C ASN A 215 -35.44 6.64 -16.55
N ASN A 216 -36.49 7.02 -15.82
CA ASN A 216 -36.91 8.43 -15.74
C ASN A 216 -35.83 9.29 -15.09
N MET A 217 -35.25 8.84 -13.97
CA MET A 217 -34.15 9.55 -13.30
C MET A 217 -32.91 9.65 -14.21
N ALA A 218 -32.53 8.57 -14.88
CA ALA A 218 -31.40 8.54 -15.79
C ALA A 218 -31.61 9.46 -17.00
N GLY A 219 -32.80 9.43 -17.60
CA GLY A 219 -33.20 10.26 -18.73
C GLY A 219 -33.19 11.75 -18.41
N SER A 220 -33.62 12.14 -17.20
CA SER A 220 -33.60 13.54 -16.76
C SER A 220 -32.20 14.17 -16.76
N TRP A 221 -31.17 13.37 -16.50
CA TRP A 221 -29.78 13.81 -16.48
C TRP A 221 -29.05 13.57 -17.81
N GLY A 222 -29.48 12.55 -18.57
CA GLY A 222 -28.83 12.07 -19.78
C GLY A 222 -27.69 11.09 -19.50
N CYS A 223 -27.82 10.22 -18.49
CA CYS A 223 -26.89 9.11 -18.23
C CYS A 223 -27.56 7.75 -18.45
N GLU A 224 -26.76 6.69 -18.50
CA GLU A 224 -27.28 5.33 -18.68
C GLU A 224 -27.67 4.67 -17.35
N VAL A 225 -28.66 3.77 -17.41
CA VAL A 225 -28.97 2.86 -16.31
C VAL A 225 -27.98 1.69 -16.33
N GLY A 226 -27.22 1.54 -15.25
CA GLY A 226 -26.25 0.46 -15.09
C GLY A 226 -26.88 -0.86 -14.63
N CYS A 227 -26.12 -1.95 -14.79
CA CYS A 227 -26.52 -3.30 -14.40
C CYS A 227 -25.71 -3.83 -13.22
N TRP A 228 -26.36 -4.62 -12.35
CA TRP A 228 -25.68 -5.38 -11.30
C TRP A 228 -25.16 -6.73 -11.84
N PRO A 229 -23.95 -7.16 -11.49
CA PRO A 229 -22.91 -6.43 -10.75
C PRO A 229 -22.20 -5.37 -11.60
N MET A 230 -21.91 -4.21 -11.01
CA MET A 230 -21.14 -3.14 -11.65
C MET A 230 -19.65 -3.28 -11.33
N VAL A 231 -18.76 -2.95 -12.28
CA VAL A 231 -17.32 -2.85 -11.98
C VAL A 231 -16.99 -1.49 -11.36
N TYR A 232 -16.47 -1.53 -10.13
CA TYR A 232 -15.96 -0.38 -9.38
C TYR A 232 -14.53 -0.68 -8.90
N LEU A 233 -13.59 0.21 -9.23
CA LEU A 233 -12.15 0.05 -8.94
C LEU A 233 -11.59 -1.33 -9.37
N GLY A 234 -12.09 -1.87 -10.47
CA GLY A 234 -11.68 -3.17 -11.02
C GLY A 234 -12.28 -4.40 -10.33
N LEU A 235 -13.15 -4.22 -9.32
CA LEU A 235 -13.87 -5.29 -8.62
C LEU A 235 -15.38 -5.20 -8.87
N PRO A 236 -16.09 -6.33 -8.90
CA PRO A 236 -17.55 -6.35 -9.01
C PRO A 236 -18.20 -5.90 -7.70
N LEU A 237 -19.06 -4.90 -7.79
CA LEU A 237 -19.90 -4.39 -6.72
C LEU A 237 -21.27 -5.08 -6.76
N GLY A 238 -21.71 -5.60 -5.62
CA GLY A 238 -23.04 -6.20 -5.46
C GLY A 238 -23.24 -7.56 -6.16
N GLY A 239 -22.16 -8.17 -6.66
CA GLY A 239 -22.16 -9.50 -7.28
C GLY A 239 -22.13 -10.64 -6.26
N ASN A 240 -22.34 -11.88 -6.73
CA ASN A 240 -22.24 -13.08 -5.89
C ASN A 240 -20.88 -13.77 -6.07
N PRO A 241 -19.96 -13.70 -5.09
CA PRO A 241 -18.64 -14.32 -5.18
C PRO A 241 -18.65 -15.85 -5.24
N ARG A 242 -19.74 -16.50 -4.83
CA ARG A 242 -19.89 -17.97 -4.93
C ARG A 242 -20.20 -18.42 -6.36
N ALA A 243 -20.72 -17.53 -7.20
CA ALA A 243 -21.07 -17.86 -8.56
C ALA A 243 -19.80 -17.95 -9.44
N LEU A 244 -19.72 -18.97 -10.30
CA LEU A 244 -18.55 -19.17 -11.19
C LEU A 244 -18.35 -17.99 -12.14
N ASN A 245 -19.44 -17.43 -12.66
CA ASN A 245 -19.42 -16.31 -13.61
C ASN A 245 -18.84 -15.02 -13.04
N PHE A 246 -18.91 -14.82 -11.73
CA PHE A 246 -18.28 -13.69 -11.03
C PHE A 246 -16.77 -13.64 -11.24
N TRP A 247 -16.14 -14.80 -11.45
CA TRP A 247 -14.70 -14.96 -11.62
C TRP A 247 -14.26 -15.03 -13.09
N ASN A 248 -15.20 -14.98 -14.05
CA ASN A 248 -14.87 -14.98 -15.48
C ASN A 248 -13.86 -13.89 -15.86
N PRO A 249 -13.95 -12.63 -15.38
CA PRO A 249 -12.96 -11.60 -15.72
C PRO A 249 -11.53 -11.97 -15.29
N VAL A 250 -11.37 -12.73 -14.20
CA VAL A 250 -10.07 -13.22 -13.74
C VAL A 250 -9.59 -14.33 -14.67
N LYS A 251 -10.45 -15.30 -14.96
CA LYS A 251 -10.17 -16.40 -15.89
C LYS A 251 -9.76 -15.87 -17.28
N ASP A 252 -10.54 -14.96 -17.85
CA ASP A 252 -10.30 -14.40 -19.18
C ASP A 252 -8.97 -13.63 -19.24
N LYS A 253 -8.61 -12.90 -18.17
CA LYS A 253 -7.30 -12.23 -18.07
C LYS A 253 -6.16 -13.23 -18.01
N VAL A 254 -6.31 -14.32 -17.25
CA VAL A 254 -5.31 -15.40 -17.18
C VAL A 254 -5.16 -16.04 -18.56
N GLU A 255 -6.25 -16.44 -19.21
CA GLU A 255 -6.25 -17.05 -20.54
C GLU A 255 -5.64 -16.13 -21.62
N LYS A 256 -6.01 -14.84 -21.61
CA LYS A 256 -5.44 -13.84 -22.53
C LYS A 256 -3.93 -13.68 -22.35
N ARG A 257 -3.41 -13.81 -21.12
CA ARG A 257 -1.97 -13.78 -20.85
C ARG A 257 -1.25 -15.07 -21.25
N LEU A 258 -1.98 -16.18 -21.33
CA LEU A 258 -1.52 -17.53 -21.68
C LEU A 258 -1.57 -17.87 -23.19
N GLN A 259 -1.88 -16.89 -24.05
CA GLN A 259 -2.01 -17.08 -25.50
C GLN A 259 -0.79 -17.76 -26.16
N LYS A 260 -1.08 -18.59 -27.18
CA LYS A 260 -0.18 -19.58 -27.82
C LYS A 260 1.20 -19.04 -28.22
N ARG A 261 1.33 -17.80 -28.69
CA ARG A 261 2.63 -17.21 -29.11
C ARG A 261 3.68 -17.13 -27.99
N LYS A 262 3.28 -17.00 -26.72
CA LYS A 262 4.23 -16.99 -25.59
C LYS A 262 4.71 -18.38 -25.18
N ARG A 263 3.93 -19.43 -25.47
CA ARG A 263 4.31 -20.83 -25.20
C ARG A 263 5.51 -21.26 -26.06
N ALA A 264 5.60 -20.70 -27.26
CA ALA A 264 6.61 -21.00 -28.26
C ALA A 264 8.03 -20.52 -27.90
N CYS A 265 8.14 -19.38 -27.22
CA CYS A 265 9.41 -18.68 -27.06
C CYS A 265 10.01 -18.77 -25.64
N LEU A 266 9.38 -19.53 -24.73
CA LEU A 266 9.77 -19.58 -23.31
C LEU A 266 10.20 -20.97 -22.88
N SER A 267 11.38 -21.05 -22.27
CA SER A 267 11.85 -22.24 -21.54
C SER A 267 10.93 -22.57 -20.36
N LYS A 268 11.01 -23.80 -19.84
CA LYS A 268 10.25 -24.20 -18.63
C LYS A 268 10.48 -23.25 -17.45
N GLY A 269 11.73 -22.80 -17.26
CA GLY A 269 12.07 -21.78 -16.26
C GLY A 269 11.42 -20.43 -16.54
N GLY A 270 11.43 -19.95 -17.79
CA GLY A 270 10.74 -18.71 -18.18
C GLY A 270 9.23 -18.76 -17.97
N ARG A 271 8.60 -19.93 -18.20
CA ARG A 271 7.17 -20.16 -17.93
C ARG A 271 6.87 -20.12 -16.44
N LEU A 272 7.70 -20.78 -15.62
CA LEU A 272 7.58 -20.73 -14.17
C LEU A 272 7.68 -19.29 -13.64
N THR A 273 8.67 -18.53 -14.10
CA THR A 273 8.81 -17.11 -13.75
C THR A 273 7.59 -16.29 -14.14
N LEU A 274 7.01 -16.54 -15.33
CA LEU A 274 5.79 -15.86 -15.77
C LEU A 274 4.57 -16.23 -14.91
N ILE A 275 4.46 -17.50 -14.51
CA ILE A 275 3.41 -17.96 -13.59
C ILE A 275 3.52 -17.23 -12.25
N GLN A 276 4.73 -17.15 -11.68
CA GLN A 276 4.96 -16.55 -10.38
C GLN A 276 4.76 -15.02 -10.40
N ALA A 277 5.35 -14.33 -11.36
CA ALA A 277 5.34 -12.86 -11.41
C ALA A 277 4.00 -12.29 -11.90
N VAL A 278 3.34 -12.96 -12.87
CA VAL A 278 2.21 -12.39 -13.59
C VAL A 278 0.92 -13.17 -13.35
N LEU A 279 0.91 -14.49 -13.54
CA LEU A 279 -0.36 -15.22 -13.51
C LEU A 279 -0.90 -15.38 -12.09
N SER A 280 -0.02 -15.61 -11.12
CA SER A 280 -0.37 -15.74 -9.70
C SER A 280 -0.84 -14.41 -9.08
N SER A 281 -0.43 -13.28 -9.65
CA SER A 281 -0.82 -11.94 -9.18
C SER A 281 -2.17 -11.47 -9.74
N ILE A 282 -2.61 -11.95 -10.91
CA ILE A 282 -3.91 -11.55 -11.51
C ILE A 282 -5.10 -11.80 -10.57
N PRO A 283 -5.27 -12.99 -9.96
CA PRO A 283 -6.40 -13.25 -9.05
C PRO A 283 -6.25 -12.54 -7.71
N SER A 284 -5.03 -12.11 -7.33
CA SER A 284 -4.73 -11.59 -5.98
C SER A 284 -5.57 -10.38 -5.62
N TYR A 285 -5.97 -9.57 -6.60
CA TYR A 285 -6.83 -8.41 -6.37
C TYR A 285 -8.26 -8.81 -5.94
N TYR A 286 -8.87 -9.79 -6.62
CA TYR A 286 -10.18 -10.33 -6.23
C TYR A 286 -10.08 -11.14 -4.93
N MET A 287 -9.06 -11.99 -4.83
CA MET A 287 -8.81 -12.85 -3.67
C MET A 287 -8.51 -12.06 -2.40
N SER A 288 -8.10 -10.80 -2.51
CA SER A 288 -7.89 -9.93 -1.35
C SER A 288 -9.17 -9.52 -0.63
N LEU A 289 -10.33 -9.67 -1.26
CA LEU A 289 -11.61 -9.26 -0.71
C LEU A 289 -12.62 -10.42 -0.71
N PHE A 290 -12.68 -11.21 -1.78
CA PHE A 290 -13.69 -12.24 -1.98
C PHE A 290 -13.16 -13.65 -1.77
N LYS A 291 -14.00 -14.54 -1.20
CA LYS A 291 -13.70 -15.97 -1.12
C LYS A 291 -13.80 -16.60 -2.50
N MET A 292 -12.72 -17.20 -2.98
CA MET A 292 -12.69 -17.92 -4.24
C MET A 292 -13.30 -19.32 -4.06
N PRO A 293 -14.30 -19.73 -4.87
CA PRO A 293 -14.78 -21.10 -4.88
C PRO A 293 -13.68 -22.09 -5.28
N THR A 294 -13.67 -23.28 -4.69
CA THR A 294 -12.69 -24.33 -4.97
C THR A 294 -12.63 -24.70 -6.46
N GLY A 295 -13.79 -24.78 -7.13
CA GLY A 295 -13.85 -25.05 -8.57
C GLY A 295 -13.20 -23.97 -9.43
N VAL A 296 -13.27 -22.69 -9.03
CA VAL A 296 -12.60 -21.59 -9.74
C VAL A 296 -11.08 -21.68 -9.53
N ALA A 297 -10.65 -21.89 -8.29
CA ALA A 297 -9.23 -22.05 -7.96
C ALA A 297 -8.62 -23.20 -8.76
N ALA A 298 -9.25 -24.38 -8.73
CA ALA A 298 -8.83 -25.55 -9.49
C ALA A 298 -8.76 -25.27 -11.00
N LYS A 299 -9.71 -24.51 -11.56
CA LYS A 299 -9.70 -24.21 -13.00
C LYS A 299 -8.55 -23.27 -13.38
N VAL A 300 -8.28 -22.25 -12.58
CA VAL A 300 -7.17 -21.31 -12.82
C VAL A 300 -5.82 -22.02 -12.64
N GLU A 301 -5.70 -22.84 -11.60
CA GLU A 301 -4.52 -23.67 -11.36
C GLU A 301 -4.29 -24.67 -12.49
N GLN A 302 -5.35 -25.29 -13.03
CA GLN A 302 -5.27 -26.14 -14.21
C GLN A 302 -4.70 -25.38 -15.42
N LEU A 303 -5.11 -24.12 -15.65
CA LEU A 303 -4.54 -23.31 -16.74
C LEU A 303 -3.05 -23.03 -16.54
N MET A 304 -2.62 -22.75 -15.31
CA MET A 304 -1.21 -22.56 -14.97
C MET A 304 -0.41 -23.86 -15.14
N HIS A 305 -0.98 -24.98 -14.72
CA HIS A 305 -0.41 -26.31 -14.81
C HIS A 305 -0.19 -26.75 -16.26
N ASN A 306 -1.24 -26.59 -17.08
CA ASN A 306 -1.17 -26.84 -18.52
C ASN A 306 -0.12 -25.96 -19.19
N PHE A 307 -0.06 -24.67 -18.85
CA PHE A 307 0.95 -23.78 -19.41
C PHE A 307 2.39 -24.16 -19.04
N LEU A 308 2.62 -24.65 -17.82
CA LEU A 308 3.95 -25.08 -17.37
C LEU A 308 4.47 -26.26 -18.19
N TRP A 309 3.60 -27.26 -18.46
CA TRP A 309 4.00 -28.55 -19.02
C TRP A 309 3.73 -28.74 -20.52
N GLU A 310 2.67 -28.12 -21.07
CA GLU A 310 2.30 -28.28 -22.49
C GLU A 310 3.25 -27.49 -23.39
N GLY A 311 3.88 -28.16 -24.36
CA GLY A 311 4.78 -27.57 -25.37
C GLY A 311 4.06 -26.99 -26.59
N LEU A 312 4.80 -26.67 -27.66
CA LEU A 312 4.25 -26.33 -28.98
C LEU A 312 3.70 -27.54 -29.73
N GLU A 313 4.20 -28.73 -29.43
CA GLU A 313 3.83 -29.97 -30.12
C GLU A 313 2.40 -30.35 -29.78
N GLU A 314 1.58 -30.57 -30.82
CA GLU A 314 0.21 -31.04 -30.69
C GLU A 314 0.21 -32.48 -30.15
N GLY A 315 -0.01 -32.59 -28.85
CA GLY A 315 -0.16 -33.86 -28.15
C GLY A 315 -0.29 -33.61 -26.64
N LYS A 316 -1.13 -34.39 -25.95
CA LYS A 316 -1.24 -34.34 -24.48
C LYS A 316 0.12 -34.73 -23.87
N LYS A 317 0.93 -33.77 -23.43
CA LYS A 317 2.10 -34.08 -22.60
C LYS A 317 1.59 -34.41 -21.20
N CYS A 318 2.03 -35.56 -20.66
CA CYS A 318 1.73 -35.95 -19.30
C CYS A 318 2.30 -34.92 -18.32
N HIS A 319 1.49 -34.55 -17.32
CA HIS A 319 1.95 -33.75 -16.20
C HIS A 319 3.00 -34.55 -15.41
N LEU A 320 4.27 -34.17 -15.54
CA LEU A 320 5.40 -34.93 -15.00
C LEU A 320 5.41 -34.97 -13.46
N VAL A 321 4.78 -33.98 -12.83
CA VAL A 321 4.74 -33.82 -11.36
C VAL A 321 3.32 -33.43 -10.96
N ARG A 322 2.81 -34.04 -9.89
CA ARG A 322 1.53 -33.66 -9.27
C ARG A 322 1.51 -32.18 -8.88
N TRP A 323 0.41 -31.50 -9.15
CA TRP A 323 0.31 -30.06 -8.92
C TRP A 323 0.45 -29.68 -7.43
N GLU A 324 -0.02 -30.53 -6.51
CA GLU A 324 0.16 -30.30 -5.07
C GLU A 324 1.65 -30.24 -4.70
N ARG A 325 2.51 -31.03 -5.34
CA ARG A 325 3.96 -30.96 -5.10
C ARG A 325 4.60 -29.74 -5.77
N VAL A 326 4.11 -29.34 -6.95
CA VAL A 326 4.60 -28.17 -7.68
C VAL A 326 4.31 -26.87 -6.92
N THR A 327 3.16 -26.79 -6.26
CA THR A 327 2.72 -25.59 -5.53
C THR A 327 3.46 -25.35 -4.21
N LYS A 328 4.05 -26.39 -3.60
CA LYS A 328 4.88 -26.27 -2.39
C LYS A 328 6.08 -25.34 -2.55
N SER A 329 6.63 -24.90 -1.42
CA SER A 329 7.85 -24.08 -1.40
C SER A 329 9.05 -24.82 -2.01
N LYS A 330 10.08 -24.07 -2.42
CA LYS A 330 11.33 -24.67 -2.91
C LYS A 330 12.05 -25.49 -1.84
N GLU A 331 11.88 -25.10 -0.57
CA GLU A 331 12.45 -25.78 0.59
C GLU A 331 11.81 -27.16 0.80
N GLU A 332 10.53 -27.30 0.48
CA GLU A 332 9.79 -28.58 0.51
C GLU A 332 9.88 -29.36 -0.82
N GLY A 333 10.79 -28.97 -1.71
CA GLY A 333 11.00 -29.62 -3.01
C GLY A 333 9.94 -29.31 -4.07
N GLY A 334 9.17 -28.23 -3.90
CA GLY A 334 8.24 -27.67 -4.90
C GLY A 334 8.84 -26.54 -5.73
N LEU A 335 8.03 -25.86 -6.54
CA LEU A 335 8.47 -24.76 -7.41
C LEU A 335 8.16 -23.36 -6.84
N GLY A 336 7.46 -23.28 -5.71
CA GLY A 336 7.10 -22.02 -5.06
C GLY A 336 6.00 -21.25 -5.78
N ILE A 337 5.07 -21.93 -6.45
CA ILE A 337 3.91 -21.29 -7.10
C ILE A 337 2.85 -20.90 -6.06
N GLY A 338 2.69 -21.70 -5.01
CA GLY A 338 1.69 -21.54 -3.95
C GLY A 338 0.27 -21.85 -4.41
N SER A 339 -0.52 -22.48 -3.53
CA SER A 339 -1.95 -22.71 -3.81
C SER A 339 -2.72 -21.39 -3.84
N LEU A 340 -3.64 -21.24 -4.81
CA LEU A 340 -4.57 -20.12 -4.85
C LEU A 340 -5.55 -20.12 -3.68
N ARG A 341 -5.90 -21.31 -3.16
CA ARG A 341 -6.79 -21.45 -2.00
C ARG A 341 -6.13 -20.85 -0.76
N GLU A 342 -4.94 -21.34 -0.41
CA GLU A 342 -4.15 -20.86 0.73
C GLU A 342 -3.85 -19.36 0.59
N ARG A 343 -3.50 -18.92 -0.63
CA ARG A 343 -3.27 -17.49 -0.92
C ARG A 343 -4.55 -16.66 -0.72
N ASN A 344 -5.72 -17.16 -1.09
CA ASN A 344 -6.99 -16.45 -0.88
C ASN A 344 -7.34 -16.33 0.60
N GLU A 345 -7.06 -17.34 1.41
CA GLU A 345 -7.24 -17.28 2.86
C GLU A 345 -6.25 -16.27 3.48
N ALA A 346 -4.96 -16.38 3.15
CA ALA A 346 -3.92 -15.47 3.65
C ALA A 346 -4.15 -14.00 3.24
N LEU A 347 -4.57 -13.74 2.00
CA LEU A 347 -4.84 -12.37 1.55
C LEU A 347 -6.06 -11.75 2.23
N ARG A 348 -7.04 -12.55 2.67
CA ARG A 348 -8.21 -12.05 3.41
C ARG A 348 -7.92 -11.90 4.90
N ALA A 349 -7.07 -12.74 5.46
CA ALA A 349 -6.57 -12.65 6.84
C ALA A 349 -6.02 -11.25 7.18
N LYS A 350 -5.48 -10.52 6.20
CA LYS A 350 -5.02 -9.13 6.41
C LYS A 350 -6.08 -8.20 6.99
N TRP A 351 -7.36 -8.39 6.68
CA TRP A 351 -8.44 -7.52 7.18
C TRP A 351 -8.65 -7.67 8.68
N LEU A 352 -8.50 -8.88 9.18
CA LEU A 352 -8.57 -9.19 10.61
C LEU A 352 -7.38 -8.67 11.39
N TRP A 353 -6.22 -8.54 10.73
CA TRP A 353 -5.06 -7.84 11.29
C TRP A 353 -5.28 -6.32 11.31
N ARG A 354 -5.85 -5.76 10.24
CA ARG A 354 -6.11 -4.32 10.11
C ARG A 354 -7.20 -3.83 11.05
N PHE A 355 -8.22 -4.63 11.35
CA PHE A 355 -9.38 -4.20 12.13
C PHE A 355 -9.08 -3.67 13.54
N PRO A 356 -8.28 -4.35 14.37
CA PRO A 356 -7.89 -3.79 15.66
C PRO A 356 -6.88 -2.63 15.56
N LEU A 357 -6.18 -2.46 14.43
CA LEU A 357 -5.10 -1.48 14.26
C LEU A 357 -5.54 -0.18 13.60
N GLU A 358 -6.41 -0.25 12.59
CA GLU A 358 -6.88 0.88 11.79
C GLU A 358 -8.21 1.42 12.29
N THR A 359 -8.26 1.66 13.60
CA THR A 359 -9.44 2.18 14.28
C THR A 359 -9.87 3.53 13.70
N ASN A 360 -11.17 3.75 13.55
CA ASN A 360 -11.81 4.99 13.08
C ASN A 360 -11.70 5.27 11.57
N SER A 361 -11.14 4.35 10.78
CA SER A 361 -11.27 4.40 9.33
C SER A 361 -12.74 4.19 8.91
N LEU A 362 -13.14 4.70 7.73
CA LEU A 362 -14.54 4.58 7.27
C LEU A 362 -15.00 3.12 7.22
N TRP A 363 -14.16 2.23 6.69
CA TRP A 363 -14.47 0.81 6.61
C TRP A 363 -14.60 0.16 8.00
N ASP A 364 -13.70 0.49 8.93
CA ASP A 364 -13.77 0.01 10.32
C ASP A 364 -15.08 0.44 10.99
N ARG A 365 -15.46 1.71 10.85
CA ARG A 365 -16.72 2.25 11.40
C ARG A 365 -17.95 1.55 10.84
N ILE A 366 -17.98 1.28 9.53
CA ILE A 366 -19.11 0.57 8.89
C ILE A 366 -19.20 -0.87 9.40
N ILE A 367 -18.08 -1.58 9.47
CA ILE A 367 -18.03 -2.95 9.97
C ILE A 367 -18.46 -3.01 11.45
N LYS A 368 -17.98 -2.08 12.28
CA LYS A 368 -18.37 -1.95 13.69
C LYS A 368 -19.85 -1.63 13.86
N SER A 369 -20.36 -0.66 13.10
CA SER A 369 -21.77 -0.29 13.13
C SER A 369 -22.68 -1.48 12.75
N LYS A 370 -22.32 -2.20 11.69
CA LYS A 370 -23.15 -3.28 11.14
C LYS A 370 -23.14 -4.55 11.97
N TYR A 371 -21.99 -4.87 12.59
CA TYR A 371 -21.79 -6.17 13.23
C TYR A 371 -21.51 -6.10 14.73
N GLY A 372 -21.25 -4.91 15.26
CA GLY A 372 -20.77 -4.69 16.62
C GLY A 372 -19.34 -5.21 16.82
N ILE A 373 -18.72 -4.77 17.90
CA ILE A 373 -17.42 -5.28 18.36
C ILE A 373 -17.67 -6.40 19.38
N ASP A 374 -16.96 -7.51 19.23
CA ASP A 374 -16.95 -8.59 20.21
C ASP A 374 -16.16 -8.17 21.46
N SER A 375 -16.38 -8.81 22.61
CA SER A 375 -15.71 -8.43 23.87
C SER A 375 -14.19 -8.53 23.81
N ASN A 376 -13.64 -9.28 22.84
CA ASN A 376 -12.20 -9.40 22.61
C ASN A 376 -11.56 -8.15 21.95
N GLY A 377 -12.38 -7.23 21.42
CA GLY A 377 -11.92 -6.02 20.72
C GLY A 377 -11.23 -6.27 19.38
N TRP A 378 -11.16 -7.53 18.93
CA TRP A 378 -10.47 -7.96 17.72
C TRP A 378 -11.41 -8.43 16.62
N ASP A 379 -12.60 -8.88 16.98
CA ASP A 379 -13.58 -9.40 16.03
C ASP A 379 -14.89 -8.64 16.14
N THR A 380 -15.71 -8.86 15.12
CA THR A 380 -17.12 -8.53 15.21
C THR A 380 -17.90 -9.64 15.89
N LYS A 381 -19.04 -9.31 16.51
CA LYS A 381 -19.90 -10.28 17.20
C LYS A 381 -20.30 -11.44 16.27
N GLN A 382 -20.59 -12.62 16.83
CA GLN A 382 -21.00 -13.81 16.06
C GLN A 382 -22.37 -13.60 15.38
N ILE A 383 -22.50 -13.93 14.09
CA ILE A 383 -23.67 -13.59 13.26
C ILE A 383 -24.36 -14.85 12.73
N VAL A 384 -25.68 -14.90 12.87
CA VAL A 384 -26.54 -16.06 12.59
C VAL A 384 -27.07 -16.11 11.14
N LYS A 385 -27.01 -15.00 10.37
CA LYS A 385 -27.52 -14.94 8.97
C LYS A 385 -26.51 -14.35 7.99
N VAL A 386 -26.01 -15.20 7.09
CA VAL A 386 -24.87 -14.90 6.19
C VAL A 386 -25.38 -14.55 4.78
N SER A 387 -24.95 -13.41 4.21
CA SER A 387 -24.96 -13.26 2.74
C SER A 387 -23.53 -13.38 2.23
N CYS A 388 -23.38 -14.18 1.18
CA CYS A 388 -22.11 -14.36 0.47
C CYS A 388 -21.62 -13.08 -0.22
N ARG A 389 -22.47 -12.05 -0.34
CA ARG A 389 -22.13 -10.76 -0.97
C ARG A 389 -21.48 -9.77 0.02
N ASN A 390 -21.49 -10.07 1.33
CA ASN A 390 -20.76 -9.31 2.34
C ASN A 390 -19.34 -9.89 2.46
N PRO A 391 -18.29 -9.19 1.99
CA PRO A 391 -16.93 -9.74 2.00
C PRO A 391 -16.38 -9.99 3.41
N TRP A 392 -16.80 -9.21 4.40
CA TRP A 392 -16.30 -9.31 5.78
C TRP A 392 -16.61 -10.66 6.45
N LEU A 393 -17.78 -11.22 6.15
CA LEU A 393 -18.31 -12.40 6.85
C LEU A 393 -17.63 -13.72 6.47
N GLU A 394 -16.87 -13.75 5.37
CA GLU A 394 -16.21 -14.97 4.87
C GLU A 394 -14.73 -15.06 5.30
N ILE A 395 -14.23 -14.12 6.12
CA ILE A 395 -12.84 -14.07 6.57
C ILE A 395 -12.67 -14.98 7.80
N SER A 396 -11.80 -15.98 7.73
CA SER A 396 -11.65 -17.07 8.72
C SER A 396 -11.05 -16.59 10.04
N LYS A 397 -11.51 -17.17 11.15
CA LYS A 397 -11.15 -16.79 12.54
C LYS A 397 -10.27 -17.86 13.18
N GLY A 398 -9.15 -17.49 13.77
CA GLY A 398 -8.30 -18.36 14.60
C GLY A 398 -7.49 -17.52 15.61
N PHE A 399 -7.28 -18.05 16.81
CA PHE A 399 -6.54 -17.38 17.90
C PHE A 399 -5.41 -18.27 18.44
N SER A 400 -4.30 -17.63 18.82
CA SER A 400 -3.21 -18.21 19.60
C SER A 400 -3.29 -17.67 21.01
N VAL A 401 -3.30 -18.56 21.99
CA VAL A 401 -3.42 -18.20 23.40
C VAL A 401 -2.10 -17.67 23.94
N GLY A 402 -2.13 -16.47 24.51
CA GLY A 402 -1.06 -15.84 25.27
C GLY A 402 -1.41 -15.81 26.74
N ASN A 403 -1.92 -14.67 27.23
CA ASN A 403 -2.36 -14.50 28.61
C ASN A 403 -3.79 -14.99 28.84
N GLY A 404 -4.55 -15.24 27.77
CA GLY A 404 -5.91 -15.78 27.80
C GLY A 404 -6.99 -14.77 28.19
N GLU A 405 -6.68 -13.48 28.27
CA GLU A 405 -7.61 -12.45 28.74
C GLU A 405 -8.65 -12.05 27.68
N LYS A 406 -8.29 -12.13 26.40
CA LYS A 406 -9.11 -11.65 25.29
C LYS A 406 -9.86 -12.77 24.57
N ILE A 407 -9.39 -14.01 24.67
CA ILE A 407 -9.98 -15.16 23.97
C ILE A 407 -11.05 -15.80 24.85
N ARG A 408 -12.25 -16.02 24.31
CA ARG A 408 -13.36 -16.71 25.00
C ARG A 408 -13.17 -18.22 24.97
N PHE A 409 -13.34 -18.84 26.13
CA PHE A 409 -13.07 -20.26 26.30
C PHE A 409 -13.95 -21.15 25.41
N TRP A 410 -15.28 -20.95 25.40
CA TRP A 410 -16.19 -21.85 24.67
C TRP A 410 -16.38 -21.49 23.19
N GLU A 411 -16.34 -20.21 22.85
CA GLU A 411 -16.91 -19.71 21.58
C GLU A 411 -15.87 -19.35 20.52
N ASP A 412 -14.62 -19.13 20.90
CA ASP A 412 -13.56 -18.74 19.97
C ASP A 412 -12.78 -19.98 19.48
N LEU A 413 -12.26 -19.94 18.25
CA LEU A 413 -11.42 -21.01 17.70
C LEU A 413 -9.97 -20.80 18.13
N TRP A 414 -9.59 -21.36 19.28
CA TRP A 414 -8.24 -21.26 19.85
C TRP A 414 -7.57 -22.62 20.10
N LEU A 415 -8.27 -23.71 19.78
CA LEU A 415 -7.77 -25.09 19.80
C LEU A 415 -7.82 -25.69 18.41
N LYS A 416 -6.89 -26.59 18.10
CA LYS A 416 -6.79 -27.27 16.80
C LYS A 416 -7.99 -28.16 16.54
N GLU A 417 -8.52 -28.74 17.61
CA GLU A 417 -9.62 -29.69 17.61
C GLU A 417 -10.95 -29.04 17.18
N GLY A 418 -11.05 -27.70 17.23
CA GLY A 418 -12.24 -26.94 16.86
C GLY A 418 -12.76 -26.04 17.97
N ILE A 419 -13.94 -25.46 17.76
CA ILE A 419 -14.61 -24.62 18.78
C ILE A 419 -15.18 -25.54 19.87
N LEU A 420 -14.80 -25.30 21.14
CA LEU A 420 -15.19 -26.17 22.26
C LEU A 420 -16.71 -26.28 22.45
N LYS A 421 -17.47 -25.23 22.14
CA LYS A 421 -18.94 -25.26 22.16
C LYS A 421 -19.53 -26.24 21.15
N ASP A 422 -18.90 -26.42 20.00
CA ASP A 422 -19.37 -27.33 18.95
C ASP A 422 -18.94 -28.77 19.25
N LEU A 423 -17.75 -28.95 19.82
CA LEU A 423 -17.23 -30.26 20.25
C LEU A 423 -17.94 -30.80 21.50
N PHE A 424 -18.25 -29.92 22.45
CA PHE A 424 -18.85 -30.27 23.75
C PHE A 424 -20.11 -29.44 24.04
N PRO A 425 -21.17 -29.54 23.22
CA PRO A 425 -22.35 -28.69 23.33
C PRO A 425 -23.09 -28.86 24.66
N ARG A 426 -23.13 -30.09 25.20
CA ARG A 426 -23.75 -30.37 26.51
C ARG A 426 -22.97 -29.70 27.65
N LEU A 427 -21.64 -29.81 27.68
CA LEU A 427 -20.80 -29.18 28.71
C LEU A 427 -20.85 -27.65 28.64
N SER A 428 -20.78 -27.07 27.43
CA SER A 428 -20.94 -25.64 27.23
C SER A 428 -22.30 -25.14 27.71
N SER A 429 -23.38 -25.92 27.48
CA SER A 429 -24.72 -25.56 27.96
C SER A 429 -24.83 -25.51 29.48
N LEU A 430 -24.11 -26.40 30.17
CA LEU A 430 -24.10 -26.57 31.62
C LEU A 430 -23.19 -25.58 32.34
N SER A 431 -22.16 -25.04 31.68
CA SER A 431 -21.30 -24.01 32.27
C SER A 431 -22.08 -22.71 32.53
N ARG A 432 -21.86 -22.11 33.70
CA ARG A 432 -22.35 -20.77 34.05
C ARG A 432 -21.54 -19.67 33.35
N ARG A 433 -20.28 -19.94 33.00
CA ARG A 433 -19.28 -19.00 32.45
C ARG A 433 -19.24 -18.96 30.92
N LYS A 434 -20.39 -18.90 30.24
CA LYS A 434 -20.47 -19.07 28.77
C LYS A 434 -19.63 -18.08 27.94
N ASN A 435 -19.51 -16.83 28.41
CA ASN A 435 -18.86 -15.74 27.68
C ASN A 435 -17.56 -15.25 28.36
N GLN A 436 -16.96 -16.05 29.25
CA GLN A 436 -15.73 -15.67 29.95
C GLN A 436 -14.49 -16.04 29.15
N SER A 437 -13.39 -15.33 29.42
CA SER A 437 -12.10 -15.54 28.78
C SER A 437 -11.37 -16.76 29.31
N ILE A 438 -10.38 -17.29 28.58
CA ILE A 438 -9.59 -18.45 29.02
C ILE A 438 -8.93 -18.20 30.38
N ALA A 439 -8.41 -16.99 30.61
CA ALA A 439 -7.82 -16.59 31.89
C ALA A 439 -8.81 -16.65 33.07
N ARG A 440 -10.11 -16.50 32.81
CA ARG A 440 -11.17 -16.63 33.84
C ARG A 440 -11.56 -18.09 34.11
N PHE A 441 -11.19 -19.02 33.23
CA PHE A 441 -11.37 -20.46 33.44
C PHE A 441 -10.13 -21.09 34.07
N ALA A 442 -8.94 -20.56 33.79
CA ALA A 442 -7.69 -21.00 34.42
C ALA A 442 -7.46 -20.22 35.73
N ASN A 443 -7.78 -20.84 36.87
CA ASN A 443 -7.76 -20.17 38.17
C ASN A 443 -6.37 -19.70 38.61
N ASN A 444 -5.27 -20.21 38.02
CA ASN A 444 -3.88 -19.80 38.26
C ASN A 444 -3.00 -20.05 37.02
N HIS A 445 -1.86 -19.37 36.92
CA HIS A 445 -0.83 -19.58 35.87
C HIS A 445 0.16 -20.72 36.21
N GLU A 446 -0.04 -21.44 37.31
CA GLU A 446 0.78 -22.58 37.73
C GLU A 446 0.41 -23.84 36.94
N MET A 447 1.41 -24.70 36.67
CA MET A 447 1.23 -25.91 35.86
C MET A 447 1.04 -27.13 36.76
N PRO A 448 0.06 -28.02 36.47
CA PRO A 448 -0.94 -27.92 35.41
C PRO A 448 -2.01 -26.85 35.69
N LEU A 449 -2.52 -26.20 34.65
CA LEU A 449 -3.57 -25.19 34.78
C LEU A 449 -4.81 -25.79 35.45
N ASN A 450 -5.27 -25.16 36.53
CA ASN A 450 -6.49 -25.56 37.21
C ASN A 450 -7.70 -24.94 36.52
N TRP A 451 -8.48 -25.77 35.83
CA TRP A 451 -9.64 -25.35 35.06
C TRP A 451 -10.92 -25.39 35.89
N ASP A 452 -11.57 -24.25 36.05
CA ASP A 452 -12.87 -24.12 36.71
C ASP A 452 -13.96 -23.79 35.69
N PHE A 453 -14.75 -24.81 35.36
CA PHE A 453 -15.82 -24.72 34.37
C PHE A 453 -17.16 -24.22 34.94
N ASP A 454 -17.31 -24.18 36.26
CA ASP A 454 -18.50 -23.71 36.99
C ASP A 454 -19.83 -24.25 36.42
N PHE A 455 -20.06 -25.56 36.56
CA PHE A 455 -21.26 -26.22 36.04
C PHE A 455 -22.50 -25.97 36.92
N ARG A 456 -23.68 -25.81 36.29
CA ARG A 456 -24.94 -25.50 36.99
C ARG A 456 -25.47 -26.61 37.89
N ARG A 457 -25.06 -27.86 37.66
CA ARG A 457 -25.44 -29.06 38.41
C ARG A 457 -24.31 -30.10 38.35
N ASN A 458 -24.45 -31.14 39.16
CA ASN A 458 -23.60 -32.33 39.07
C ASN A 458 -23.71 -32.98 37.68
N LEU A 459 -22.59 -33.50 37.18
CA LEU A 459 -22.47 -34.10 35.86
C LEU A 459 -22.93 -35.56 35.88
N SER A 460 -23.53 -36.03 34.79
CA SER A 460 -23.77 -37.46 34.56
C SER A 460 -22.49 -38.18 34.16
N GLU A 461 -22.46 -39.51 34.23
CA GLU A 461 -21.29 -40.32 33.82
C GLU A 461 -20.83 -40.00 32.38
N ALA A 462 -21.77 -39.83 31.45
CA ALA A 462 -21.45 -39.45 30.07
C ALA A 462 -20.88 -38.02 29.95
N GLU A 463 -21.30 -37.10 30.81
CA GLU A 463 -20.76 -35.73 30.86
C GLU A 463 -19.37 -35.71 31.52
N ILE A 464 -19.14 -36.54 32.54
CA ILE A 464 -17.83 -36.73 33.17
C ILE A 464 -16.83 -37.26 32.14
N ALA A 465 -17.20 -38.27 31.34
CA ALA A 465 -16.37 -38.76 30.25
C ALA A 465 -16.03 -37.65 29.24
N GLY A 466 -16.99 -36.77 28.92
CA GLY A 466 -16.75 -35.59 28.10
C GLY A 466 -15.77 -34.59 28.73
N VAL A 467 -15.83 -34.38 30.05
CA VAL A 467 -14.88 -33.51 30.77
C VAL A 467 -13.47 -34.10 30.76
N VAL A 468 -13.31 -35.41 30.85
CA VAL A 468 -11.99 -36.07 30.77
C VAL A 468 -11.34 -35.80 29.41
N ILE A 469 -12.10 -35.96 28.31
CA ILE A 469 -11.60 -35.67 26.95
C ILE A 469 -11.26 -34.17 26.81
N LEU A 470 -12.11 -33.30 27.36
CA LEU A 470 -11.86 -31.86 27.37
C LEU A 470 -10.57 -31.52 28.13
N LEU A 471 -10.34 -32.10 29.31
CA LEU A 471 -9.12 -31.88 30.09
C LEU A 471 -7.86 -32.41 29.40
N ASP A 472 -7.95 -33.51 28.66
CA ASP A 472 -6.83 -34.03 27.85
C ASP A 472 -6.43 -33.05 26.73
N ILE A 473 -7.42 -32.49 26.03
CA ILE A 473 -7.20 -31.44 25.03
C ILE A 473 -6.57 -30.19 25.68
N LEU A 474 -7.09 -29.77 26.84
CA LEU A 474 -6.62 -28.58 27.56
C LEU A 474 -5.26 -28.77 28.23
N GLY A 475 -4.83 -30.01 28.50
CA GLY A 475 -3.52 -30.31 29.08
C GLY A 475 -2.33 -29.82 28.26
N LYS A 476 -2.56 -29.55 26.95
CA LYS A 476 -1.55 -29.01 26.02
C LYS A 476 -1.47 -27.49 26.03
N VAL A 477 -2.39 -26.81 26.71
CA VAL A 477 -2.53 -25.35 26.70
C VAL A 477 -1.58 -24.70 27.71
N ARG A 478 -0.90 -23.62 27.30
CA ARG A 478 -0.02 -22.83 28.19
C ARG A 478 -0.44 -21.37 28.19
N LEU A 479 -0.56 -20.79 29.38
CA LEU A 479 -0.79 -19.35 29.57
C LEU A 479 0.51 -18.65 29.97
N TYR A 480 0.79 -17.50 29.36
CA TYR A 480 1.96 -16.69 29.64
C TYR A 480 1.51 -15.28 30.04
N GLY A 481 1.54 -14.94 31.33
CA GLY A 481 1.06 -13.63 31.82
C GLY A 481 1.74 -12.41 31.18
N SER A 482 2.98 -12.56 30.70
CA SER A 482 3.74 -11.49 30.02
C SER A 482 3.52 -11.38 28.51
N ARG A 483 2.78 -12.32 27.90
CA ARG A 483 2.48 -12.31 26.46
C ARG A 483 1.00 -12.07 26.26
N SER A 484 0.64 -11.01 25.54
CA SER A 484 -0.75 -10.85 25.11
C SER A 484 -1.18 -12.01 24.22
N ASP A 485 -2.47 -12.32 24.22
CA ASP A 485 -3.08 -13.16 23.18
C ASP A 485 -2.68 -12.68 21.76
N GLN A 486 -2.80 -13.56 20.77
CA GLN A 486 -2.51 -13.22 19.36
C GLN A 486 -3.52 -13.90 18.43
N ARG A 487 -3.64 -13.42 17.19
CA ARG A 487 -4.35 -14.18 16.14
C ARG A 487 -3.43 -15.27 15.57
N SER A 488 -4.02 -16.43 15.28
CA SER A 488 -3.33 -17.55 14.63
C SER A 488 -4.03 -17.92 13.33
N TRP A 489 -3.26 -18.54 12.43
CA TRP A 489 -3.75 -19.07 11.17
C TRP A 489 -3.23 -20.49 11.08
N GLU A 490 -4.14 -21.47 11.06
CA GLU A 490 -3.80 -22.83 10.69
C GLU A 490 -4.29 -23.10 9.27
N ILE A 491 -3.40 -23.62 8.44
CA ILE A 491 -3.74 -24.15 7.12
C ILE A 491 -4.11 -25.61 7.35
N GLU A 492 -5.29 -26.04 6.90
CA GLU A 492 -5.80 -27.41 7.13
C GLU A 492 -4.75 -28.49 6.79
N GLU A 493 -4.45 -29.35 7.77
CA GLU A 493 -3.60 -30.53 7.65
C GLU A 493 -4.29 -31.61 6.80
N GLN A 494 -4.18 -31.52 5.48
CA GLN A 494 -4.18 -32.72 4.61
C GLN A 494 -2.81 -32.97 3.99
N GLY A 495 -1.77 -32.73 4.78
CA GLY A 495 -0.40 -33.10 4.49
C GLY A 495 0.47 -32.85 5.71
N LEU A 496 0.77 -33.94 6.44
CA LEU A 496 1.72 -34.05 7.55
C LEU A 496 2.86 -33.01 7.52
N LEU A 497 3.11 -32.36 8.67
CA LEU A 497 4.43 -32.35 9.30
C LEU A 497 4.41 -31.76 10.73
N LEU A 498 4.89 -32.59 11.64
CA LEU A 498 5.58 -32.20 12.88
C LEU A 498 6.63 -31.11 12.59
N GLU A 499 6.72 -30.13 13.50
CA GLU A 499 7.80 -29.13 13.67
C GLU A 499 8.39 -28.49 12.39
N PHE A 500 7.99 -27.24 12.12
CA PHE A 500 8.61 -26.17 11.30
C PHE A 500 9.65 -26.60 10.23
N PRO A 501 9.40 -26.35 8.91
CA PRO A 501 9.74 -25.04 8.32
C PRO A 501 8.94 -24.64 7.04
N ILE A 502 7.60 -24.70 7.05
CA ILE A 502 6.78 -24.42 5.83
C ILE A 502 6.59 -22.90 5.55
N LEU A 503 7.07 -22.02 6.43
CA LEU A 503 6.67 -20.61 6.46
C LEU A 503 7.70 -19.57 6.00
N LEU A 504 8.88 -19.92 5.48
CA LEU A 504 9.96 -18.93 5.31
C LEU A 504 9.66 -17.74 4.36
N HIS A 505 8.77 -17.89 3.37
CA HIS A 505 8.38 -16.78 2.48
C HIS A 505 7.14 -16.00 2.97
N ASN A 506 6.15 -16.68 3.57
CA ASN A 506 4.92 -16.03 4.05
C ASN A 506 5.08 -15.45 5.46
N GLN A 507 5.90 -16.03 6.35
CA GLN A 507 6.26 -15.40 7.63
C GLN A 507 7.05 -14.13 7.41
N ARG A 508 7.96 -14.04 6.42
CA ARG A 508 8.68 -12.77 6.17
C ARG A 508 7.71 -11.66 5.78
N ALA A 509 6.75 -11.91 4.89
CA ALA A 509 5.74 -10.90 4.57
C ALA A 509 4.81 -10.60 5.76
N VAL A 510 4.44 -11.58 6.57
CA VAL A 510 3.55 -11.34 7.72
C VAL A 510 4.29 -10.66 8.89
N LEU A 511 5.48 -11.13 9.30
CA LEU A 511 6.35 -10.48 10.31
C LEU A 511 6.79 -9.08 9.89
N LEU A 512 7.09 -8.84 8.61
CA LEU A 512 7.45 -7.50 8.16
C LEU A 512 6.26 -6.53 8.15
N TRP A 513 5.03 -7.03 8.24
CA TRP A 513 3.82 -6.21 8.27
C TRP A 513 3.17 -6.14 9.67
N THR A 514 3.57 -7.03 10.59
CA THR A 514 3.10 -7.03 11.99
C THR A 514 4.00 -6.23 12.94
N LEU A 515 5.25 -5.97 12.55
CA LEU A 515 6.18 -5.15 13.31
C LEU A 515 5.96 -3.65 13.01
N VAL A 516 5.98 -2.82 14.07
CA VAL A 516 6.06 -1.35 13.93
C VAL A 516 7.26 -1.03 13.03
N PRO A 517 7.20 -0.02 12.12
CA PRO A 517 8.25 0.21 11.12
C PRO A 517 9.68 0.21 11.68
N ALA A 518 9.85 0.71 12.90
CA ALA A 518 11.10 0.69 13.65
C ALA A 518 11.59 -0.72 14.01
N GLU A 519 10.72 -1.57 14.56
CA GLU A 519 11.03 -2.96 14.92
C GLU A 519 11.27 -3.83 13.69
N ARG A 520 10.54 -3.56 12.60
CA ARG A 520 10.69 -4.24 11.32
C ARG A 520 12.09 -4.01 10.75
N ASP A 521 12.48 -2.74 10.66
CA ASP A 521 13.77 -2.38 10.08
C ASP A 521 14.92 -2.77 11.02
N ALA A 522 14.70 -2.81 12.35
CA ALA A 522 15.64 -3.38 13.30
C ALA A 522 15.83 -4.89 13.10
N PHE A 523 14.74 -5.63 12.87
CA PHE A 523 14.78 -7.06 12.55
C PHE A 523 15.50 -7.33 11.22
N LEU A 524 15.17 -6.57 10.17
CA LEU A 524 15.83 -6.66 8.87
C LEU A 524 17.33 -6.34 8.96
N ALA A 525 17.70 -5.36 9.79
CA ALA A 525 19.09 -5.01 10.03
C ALA A 525 19.86 -6.16 10.70
N ASN A 526 19.28 -6.81 11.72
CA ASN A 526 19.92 -7.94 12.40
C ASN A 526 20.04 -9.19 11.49
N GLU A 527 19.04 -9.43 10.64
CA GLU A 527 19.12 -10.53 9.67
C GLU A 527 20.20 -10.28 8.60
N ALA A 528 20.40 -9.01 8.21
CA ALA A 528 21.46 -8.63 7.28
C ALA A 528 22.86 -8.74 7.90
N THR A 529 23.01 -8.49 9.20
CA THR A 529 24.31 -8.64 9.90
C THR A 529 24.69 -10.11 10.08
N LYS A 530 23.74 -11.03 10.28
CA LYS A 530 23.99 -12.49 10.36
C LYS A 530 24.49 -13.13 9.06
N ARG A 531 24.26 -12.50 7.91
CA ARG A 531 24.71 -12.96 6.58
C ARG A 531 25.60 -11.90 5.93
N PHE A 532 26.59 -11.43 6.67
CA PHE A 532 27.45 -10.32 6.25
C PHE A 532 28.16 -10.66 4.91
N THR A 533 27.78 -9.95 3.86
CA THR A 533 28.46 -9.96 2.56
C THR A 533 28.74 -8.52 2.15
N SER A 534 29.77 -8.30 1.34
CA SER A 534 30.25 -6.99 0.87
C SER A 534 29.24 -6.17 0.03
N SER A 535 28.01 -6.66 -0.10
CA SER A 535 26.89 -6.02 -0.80
C SER A 535 25.59 -6.14 0.00
N ASN A 536 25.61 -5.68 1.25
CA ASN A 536 24.44 -5.66 2.13
C ASN A 536 23.46 -4.52 1.75
N LYS A 537 22.88 -4.66 0.55
CA LYS A 537 21.93 -3.74 -0.09
C LYS A 537 20.74 -3.37 0.81
N LEU A 538 20.35 -4.26 1.71
CA LEU A 538 19.26 -4.08 2.66
C LEU A 538 19.62 -3.12 3.81
N LEU A 539 20.85 -3.18 4.35
CA LEU A 539 21.31 -2.21 5.35
C LEU A 539 21.45 -0.82 4.74
N LEU A 540 21.95 -0.77 3.50
CA LEU A 540 22.04 0.46 2.72
C LEU A 540 20.63 1.02 2.43
N GLU A 541 19.67 0.18 2.06
CA GLU A 541 18.28 0.59 1.83
C GLU A 541 17.62 1.15 3.09
N ILE A 542 17.80 0.50 4.25
CA ILE A 542 17.28 1.00 5.54
C ILE A 542 17.93 2.34 5.89
N ALA A 543 19.24 2.50 5.70
CA ALA A 543 19.96 3.74 5.98
C ALA A 543 19.63 4.88 4.98
N THR A 544 19.29 4.56 3.74
CA THR A 544 19.05 5.54 2.66
C THR A 544 17.59 5.89 2.44
N SER A 545 16.65 5.07 2.91
CA SER A 545 15.20 5.25 2.68
C SER A 545 14.40 5.65 3.93
N ARG A 546 15.06 5.91 5.06
CA ARG A 546 14.42 6.32 6.33
C ARG A 546 14.86 7.70 6.77
N SER A 547 13.96 8.43 7.42
CA SER A 547 14.29 9.75 8.00
C SER A 547 15.21 9.59 9.21
N SER A 548 15.89 10.67 9.61
CA SER A 548 16.75 10.67 10.81
C SER A 548 15.97 10.29 12.08
N HIS A 549 14.69 10.67 12.16
CA HIS A 549 13.80 10.31 13.27
C HIS A 549 13.46 8.81 13.24
N ASP A 550 13.13 8.26 12.07
CA ASP A 550 12.82 6.83 11.94
C ASP A 550 14.05 5.96 12.25
N LEU A 551 15.25 6.38 11.85
CA LEU A 551 16.49 5.67 12.16
C LEU A 551 16.78 5.64 13.68
N LEU A 552 16.41 6.70 14.41
CA LEU A 552 16.50 6.74 15.86
C LEU A 552 15.54 5.74 16.51
N LEU A 553 14.30 5.66 16.02
CA LEU A 553 13.32 4.68 16.48
C LEU A 553 13.76 3.25 16.16
N VAL A 554 14.34 3.01 14.98
CA VAL A 554 14.94 1.71 14.59
C VAL A 554 16.05 1.31 15.56
N LYS A 555 16.91 2.26 15.93
CA LYS A 555 17.99 2.03 16.91
C LYS A 555 17.44 1.64 18.28
N GLN A 556 16.42 2.35 18.77
CA GLN A 556 15.75 2.04 20.04
C GLN A 556 15.09 0.66 19.99
N ALA A 557 14.39 0.35 18.90
CA ALA A 557 13.73 -0.94 18.71
C ALA A 557 14.73 -2.11 18.61
N TYR A 558 15.87 -1.92 17.96
CA TYR A 558 16.95 -2.90 17.90
C TYR A 558 17.48 -3.22 19.31
N HIS A 559 17.73 -2.18 20.11
CA HIS A 559 18.24 -2.30 21.47
C HIS A 559 17.25 -3.03 22.39
N VAL A 560 15.96 -2.65 22.34
CA VAL A 560 14.90 -3.31 23.13
C VAL A 560 14.77 -4.79 22.76
N ARG A 561 14.84 -5.11 21.46
CA ARG A 561 14.53 -6.45 20.95
C ARG A 561 15.68 -7.45 21.11
N TYR A 562 16.92 -7.00 20.94
CA TYR A 562 18.09 -7.88 20.96
C TYR A 562 18.95 -7.71 22.21
N LYS A 563 18.58 -6.77 23.11
CA LYS A 563 19.37 -6.39 24.30
C LYS A 563 20.83 -6.10 23.98
N LYS A 564 21.06 -5.48 22.82
CA LYS A 564 22.36 -5.14 22.24
C LYS A 564 22.26 -3.76 21.62
N SER A 565 23.26 -2.89 21.77
CA SER A 565 23.28 -1.68 20.96
C SER A 565 23.56 -2.05 19.50
N ARG A 566 22.85 -1.43 18.56
CA ARG A 566 23.14 -1.59 17.12
C ARG A 566 24.57 -1.15 16.82
N GLU A 567 25.09 -0.24 17.65
CA GLU A 567 26.48 0.18 17.69
C GLU A 567 27.43 -0.93 18.10
N GLU A 568 27.12 -1.82 19.06
CA GLU A 568 28.02 -2.91 19.48
C GLU A 568 28.11 -4.07 18.48
N ASP A 569 27.01 -4.46 17.81
CA ASP A 569 27.05 -5.52 16.77
C ASP A 569 27.73 -5.02 15.46
N VAL A 570 27.68 -3.72 15.19
CA VAL A 570 28.41 -3.09 14.07
C VAL A 570 29.85 -2.76 14.51
N ALA A 571 30.08 -2.33 15.76
CA ALA A 571 31.41 -2.03 16.31
C ALA A 571 32.27 -3.27 16.58
N TYR A 572 31.66 -4.44 16.82
CA TYR A 572 32.40 -5.71 16.87
C TYR A 572 33.04 -6.06 15.51
N HIS A 573 32.53 -5.48 14.41
CA HIS A 573 33.04 -5.71 13.07
C HIS A 573 33.57 -4.46 12.35
N THR A 574 33.53 -3.27 12.93
CA THR A 574 34.06 -2.04 12.30
C THR A 574 34.16 -0.90 13.30
N SER A 575 35.38 -0.40 13.51
CA SER A 575 35.70 0.75 14.37
C SER A 575 34.97 2.03 13.93
N GLY A 576 34.27 2.68 14.87
CA GLY A 576 34.17 4.14 15.08
C GLY A 576 33.75 5.13 13.97
N ASP A 577 33.98 4.87 12.68
CA ASP A 577 34.01 5.89 11.61
C ASP A 577 32.98 5.67 10.50
N LEU A 578 32.02 4.75 10.69
CA LEU A 578 31.14 4.29 9.62
C LEU A 578 30.22 5.36 9.01
N LEU A 579 29.88 6.44 9.73
CA LEU A 579 29.09 7.54 9.13
C LEU A 579 29.90 8.35 8.12
N LYS A 580 31.23 8.39 8.24
CA LYS A 580 32.14 9.06 7.30
C LYS A 580 32.59 8.10 6.20
N GLU A 581 32.87 6.84 6.54
CA GLU A 581 33.28 5.80 5.59
C GLU A 581 32.14 5.35 4.66
N VAL A 582 30.89 5.22 5.12
CA VAL A 582 29.75 4.81 4.27
C VAL A 582 29.44 5.86 3.20
N THR A 583 29.59 7.15 3.52
CA THR A 583 29.46 8.23 2.53
C THR A 583 30.60 8.21 1.52
N ALA A 584 31.84 7.98 1.98
CA ALA A 584 33.01 7.94 1.12
C ALA A 584 33.01 6.72 0.18
N GLU A 585 32.69 5.53 0.69
CA GLU A 585 32.59 4.31 -0.12
C GLU A 585 31.46 4.37 -1.15
N ARG A 586 30.31 4.93 -0.76
CA ARG A 586 29.17 5.15 -1.67
C ARG A 586 29.57 6.08 -2.80
N ASP A 587 30.19 7.20 -2.48
CA ASP A 587 30.54 8.21 -3.49
C ASP A 587 31.72 7.73 -4.36
N ALA A 588 32.65 6.92 -3.83
CA ALA A 588 33.68 6.25 -4.61
C ALA A 588 33.08 5.22 -5.59
N PHE A 589 32.09 4.44 -5.17
CA PHE A 589 31.37 3.52 -6.06
C PHE A 589 30.62 4.26 -7.17
N LEU A 590 29.90 5.33 -6.81
CA LEU A 590 29.15 6.16 -7.76
C LEU A 590 30.08 6.86 -8.75
N ALA A 591 31.25 7.33 -8.29
CA ALA A 591 32.27 7.91 -9.15
C ALA A 591 32.79 6.91 -10.19
N ASN A 592 33.03 5.65 -9.81
CA ASN A 592 33.49 4.61 -10.74
C ASN A 592 32.42 4.20 -11.76
N GLU A 593 31.14 4.15 -11.35
CA GLU A 593 30.04 3.89 -12.29
C GLU A 593 29.86 5.06 -13.28
N ALA A 594 30.15 6.29 -12.85
CA ALA A 594 30.12 7.47 -13.71
C ALA A 594 31.32 7.54 -14.68
N THR A 595 32.51 7.06 -14.28
CA THR A 595 33.68 7.00 -15.17
C THR A 595 33.52 5.93 -16.26
N LYS A 596 32.91 4.78 -15.96
CA LYS A 596 32.59 3.73 -16.96
C LYS A 596 31.62 4.15 -18.06
N ARG A 597 30.80 5.19 -17.82
CA ARG A 597 29.79 5.71 -18.76
C ARG A 597 30.02 7.20 -19.03
N PHE A 598 31.27 7.58 -19.27
CA PHE A 598 31.65 8.98 -19.40
C PHE A 598 30.90 9.68 -20.55
N THR A 599 30.16 10.73 -20.21
CA THR A 599 29.48 11.63 -21.17
C THR A 599 29.87 13.08 -20.85
N SER A 600 29.77 14.00 -21.81
CA SER A 600 30.16 15.42 -21.68
C SER A 600 29.41 16.20 -20.59
N SER A 601 28.41 15.58 -19.95
CA SER A 601 27.64 16.16 -18.84
C SER A 601 27.52 15.16 -17.69
N ASN A 602 28.68 14.78 -17.13
CA ASN A 602 28.76 13.80 -16.04
C ASN A 602 28.33 14.43 -14.69
N LYS A 603 27.03 14.76 -14.60
CA LYS A 603 26.36 15.45 -13.48
C LYS A 603 26.63 14.81 -12.12
N LEU A 604 26.88 13.50 -12.10
CA LEU A 604 27.13 12.74 -10.88
C LEU A 604 28.52 13.02 -10.29
N LEU A 605 29.56 13.11 -11.13
CA LEU A 605 30.91 13.50 -10.69
C LEU A 605 30.92 14.96 -10.23
N LEU A 606 30.20 15.83 -10.96
CA LEU A 606 30.03 17.23 -10.59
C LEU A 606 29.29 17.37 -9.25
N GLU A 607 28.23 16.60 -9.04
CA GLU A 607 27.48 16.57 -7.78
C GLU A 607 28.35 16.11 -6.61
N ILE A 608 29.16 15.05 -6.78
CA ILE A 608 30.09 14.59 -5.74
C ILE A 608 31.13 15.69 -5.43
N ALA A 609 31.74 16.30 -6.45
CA ALA A 609 32.76 17.32 -6.29
C ALA A 609 32.24 18.65 -5.68
N THR A 610 30.97 18.99 -5.94
CA THR A 610 30.37 20.27 -5.51
C THR A 610 29.57 20.17 -4.22
N SER A 611 29.09 18.97 -3.84
CA SER A 611 28.25 18.77 -2.64
C SER A 611 28.98 18.16 -1.44
N ARG A 612 30.28 17.87 -1.55
CA ARG A 612 31.10 17.31 -0.47
C ARG A 612 32.13 18.31 0.05
N SER A 613 32.43 18.20 1.35
CA SER A 613 33.51 18.98 1.96
C SER A 613 34.88 18.48 1.48
N SER A 614 35.93 19.30 1.61
CA SER A 614 37.28 18.92 1.21
C SER A 614 37.80 17.69 1.96
N HIS A 615 37.42 17.55 3.24
CA HIS A 615 37.75 16.38 4.05
C HIS A 615 37.02 15.12 3.56
N ASP A 616 35.74 15.21 3.22
CA ASP A 616 34.97 14.08 2.70
C ASP A 616 35.47 13.62 1.32
N LEU A 617 35.89 14.55 0.45
CA LEU A 617 36.47 14.21 -0.85
C LEU A 617 37.81 13.48 -0.70
N LEU A 618 38.61 13.81 0.30
CA LEU A 618 39.84 13.07 0.60
C LEU A 618 39.54 11.61 0.97
N LEU A 619 38.53 11.39 1.80
CA LEU A 619 38.07 10.05 2.19
C LEU A 619 37.50 9.29 0.98
N VAL A 620 36.77 9.96 0.08
CA VAL A 620 36.27 9.37 -1.18
C VAL A 620 37.43 8.91 -2.07
N LYS A 621 38.48 9.72 -2.20
CA LYS A 621 39.69 9.37 -2.99
C LYS A 621 40.41 8.17 -2.40
N GLN A 622 40.57 8.14 -1.07
CA GLN A 622 41.17 7.01 -0.37
C GLN A 622 40.32 5.74 -0.54
N ALA A 623 39.00 5.82 -0.38
CA ALA A 623 38.08 4.70 -0.57
C ALA A 623 38.10 4.20 -2.03
N TYR A 624 38.17 5.10 -3.01
CA TYR A 624 38.28 4.76 -4.43
C TYR A 624 39.57 3.99 -4.72
N HIS A 625 40.71 4.49 -4.22
CA HIS A 625 42.01 3.84 -4.38
C HIS A 625 42.06 2.47 -3.68
N VAL A 626 41.54 2.36 -2.46
CA VAL A 626 41.48 1.09 -1.73
C VAL A 626 40.65 0.06 -2.49
N ARG A 627 39.51 0.48 -3.05
CA ARG A 627 38.51 -0.39 -3.67
C ARG A 627 38.84 -0.79 -5.10
N TYR A 628 39.39 0.12 -5.90
CA TYR A 628 39.63 -0.09 -7.33
C TYR A 628 41.11 -0.17 -7.71
N LYS A 629 42.03 0.06 -6.74
CA LYS A 629 43.49 0.08 -6.95
C LYS A 629 43.91 1.06 -8.06
N LYS A 630 43.19 2.18 -8.17
CA LYS A 630 43.39 3.24 -9.17
C LYS A 630 43.17 4.61 -8.52
N SER A 631 43.81 5.63 -9.08
CA SER A 631 43.56 7.03 -8.70
C SER A 631 42.27 7.52 -9.36
N LEU A 632 41.34 8.08 -8.55
CA LEU A 632 40.09 8.65 -9.06
C LEU A 632 40.38 9.83 -10.00
N GLU A 633 41.40 10.61 -9.67
CA GLU A 633 41.83 11.78 -10.42
C GLU A 633 42.40 11.39 -11.78
N GLU A 634 43.19 10.31 -11.85
CA GLU A 634 43.72 9.80 -13.11
C GLU A 634 42.63 9.18 -13.99
N ASP A 635 41.68 8.44 -13.40
CA ASP A 635 40.53 7.87 -14.11
C ASP A 635 39.60 8.97 -14.67
N VAL A 636 39.40 10.06 -13.93
CA VAL A 636 38.63 11.22 -14.43
C VAL A 636 39.42 11.98 -15.50
N ALA A 637 40.73 12.21 -15.28
CA ALA A 637 41.61 12.90 -16.22
C ALA A 637 41.75 12.17 -17.57
N TYR A 638 41.77 10.84 -17.56
CA TYR A 638 41.80 10.00 -18.77
C TYR A 638 40.59 10.22 -19.68
N HIS A 639 39.45 10.64 -19.12
CA HIS A 639 38.20 10.85 -19.85
C HIS A 639 37.84 12.33 -20.07
N THR A 640 38.70 13.27 -19.64
CA THR A 640 38.46 14.71 -19.78
C THR A 640 39.61 15.40 -20.51
N SER A 641 39.34 15.96 -21.69
CA SER A 641 40.27 16.91 -22.31
C SER A 641 40.13 18.27 -21.63
N GLY A 642 41.00 18.55 -20.66
CA GLY A 642 41.21 19.90 -20.11
C GLY A 642 40.19 20.40 -19.08
N ASP A 643 40.72 21.00 -18.01
CA ASP A 643 40.07 21.94 -17.06
C ASP A 643 39.23 21.45 -15.87
N LEU A 644 39.21 20.16 -15.53
CA LEU A 644 38.77 19.72 -14.19
C LEU A 644 39.86 19.79 -13.10
N LEU A 645 41.06 20.29 -13.43
CA LEU A 645 42.27 20.10 -12.61
C LEU A 645 42.69 21.27 -11.73
N LYS A 646 41.93 22.36 -11.58
CA LYS A 646 42.34 23.48 -10.71
C LYS A 646 41.19 24.09 -9.91
N ARG A 647 40.74 23.38 -8.87
CA ARG A 647 40.09 24.02 -7.71
C ARG A 647 41.20 24.66 -6.87
N TYR A 648 41.09 25.96 -6.60
CA TYR A 648 41.99 26.63 -5.67
C TYR A 648 41.46 26.37 -4.26
N GLU A 649 42.20 25.59 -3.46
CA GLU A 649 41.81 25.18 -2.10
C GLU A 649 42.51 25.99 -1.00
N GLY A 650 43.24 27.06 -1.36
CA GLY A 650 43.90 27.94 -0.41
C GLY A 650 42.96 29.00 0.20
N ASP A 651 43.20 29.35 1.46
CA ASP A 651 42.51 30.43 2.19
C ASP A 651 43.06 31.85 1.84
N GLU A 652 44.11 31.93 1.02
CA GLU A 652 44.72 33.20 0.61
C GLU A 652 43.96 33.88 -0.54
N ILE A 653 43.50 35.11 -0.29
CA ILE A 653 42.75 35.92 -1.23
C ILE A 653 43.71 36.65 -2.19
N SER A 654 43.65 36.30 -3.47
CA SER A 654 44.35 37.02 -4.55
C SER A 654 43.46 38.12 -5.13
N MET A 655 43.70 39.37 -4.69
CA MET A 655 42.97 40.56 -5.14
C MET A 655 43.08 40.86 -6.66
N PRO A 656 44.23 40.67 -7.33
CA PRO A 656 44.31 40.87 -8.79
C PRO A 656 43.42 39.90 -9.57
N LEU A 657 43.32 38.65 -9.10
CA LEU A 657 42.49 37.62 -9.70
C LEU A 657 41.00 37.92 -9.48
N ALA A 658 40.63 38.28 -8.24
CA ALA A 658 39.25 38.63 -7.89
C ALA A 658 38.74 39.81 -8.73
N LYS A 659 39.54 40.87 -8.91
CA LYS A 659 39.17 42.02 -9.76
C LYS A 659 38.96 41.65 -11.22
N LYS A 660 39.84 40.84 -11.80
CA LYS A 660 39.73 40.40 -13.19
C LYS A 660 38.48 39.53 -13.42
N GLU A 661 38.21 38.62 -12.49
CA GLU A 661 37.05 37.71 -12.58
C GLU A 661 35.72 38.44 -12.31
N ALA A 662 35.70 39.45 -11.42
CA ALA A 662 34.54 40.31 -11.22
C ALA A 662 34.20 41.13 -12.47
N GLN A 663 35.20 41.60 -13.22
CA GLN A 663 35.02 42.31 -14.49
C GLN A 663 34.37 41.43 -15.55
N ILE A 664 34.84 40.18 -15.68
CA ILE A 664 34.27 39.16 -16.58
C ILE A 664 32.83 38.82 -16.17
N LEU A 665 32.54 38.65 -14.88
CA LEU A 665 31.19 38.41 -14.39
C LEU A 665 30.25 39.57 -14.72
N ASN A 666 30.70 40.82 -14.55
CA ASN A 666 29.89 42.00 -14.84
C ASN A 666 29.58 42.15 -16.34
N GLU A 667 30.56 41.92 -17.21
CA GLU A 667 30.37 41.93 -18.67
C GLU A 667 29.39 40.83 -19.11
N LYS A 668 29.53 39.60 -18.59
CA LYS A 668 28.66 38.48 -18.97
C LYS A 668 27.25 38.56 -18.41
N ILE A 669 27.06 39.11 -17.21
CA ILE A 669 25.72 39.30 -16.61
C ILE A 669 24.95 40.41 -17.35
N SER A 670 25.65 41.41 -17.88
CA SER A 670 25.04 42.53 -18.61
C SER A 670 24.43 42.12 -19.95
N ASP A 671 25.00 41.13 -20.64
CA ASP A 671 24.55 40.70 -21.99
C ASP A 671 23.40 39.66 -22.01
N LYS A 672 22.87 39.24 -20.84
CA LYS A 672 21.70 38.32 -20.70
C LYS A 672 21.75 37.04 -21.55
N ALA A 673 22.92 36.56 -21.96
CA ALA A 673 23.09 35.27 -22.64
C ALA A 673 23.38 34.17 -21.60
N TYR A 674 22.48 33.17 -21.50
CA TYR A 674 22.48 32.13 -20.47
C TYR A 674 23.28 30.87 -20.83
N ASP A 675 24.41 31.02 -21.54
CA ASP A 675 25.33 29.91 -21.78
C ASP A 675 26.76 30.40 -21.70
N ASP A 676 27.28 30.54 -20.48
CA ASP A 676 28.68 30.89 -20.27
C ASP A 676 29.32 29.96 -19.24
N VAL A 677 30.04 29.00 -19.81
CA VAL A 677 30.97 28.07 -19.15
C VAL A 677 31.92 28.82 -18.20
N GLU A 678 32.30 30.05 -18.53
CA GLU A 678 33.19 30.90 -17.73
C GLU A 678 32.54 31.36 -16.40
N LEU A 679 31.25 31.70 -16.42
CA LEU A 679 30.50 32.12 -15.22
C LEU A 679 30.30 30.94 -14.27
N ILE A 680 29.98 29.77 -14.83
CA ILE A 680 29.88 28.52 -14.08
C ILE A 680 31.26 28.15 -13.53
N ARG A 681 32.34 28.31 -14.30
CA ARG A 681 33.72 28.04 -13.87
C ARG A 681 34.11 28.90 -12.68
N ILE A 682 33.88 30.22 -12.71
CA ILE A 682 34.25 31.13 -11.60
C ILE A 682 33.46 30.79 -10.33
N LEU A 683 32.15 30.55 -10.44
CA LEU A 683 31.30 30.23 -9.28
C LEU A 683 31.54 28.83 -8.70
N SER A 684 31.98 27.88 -9.52
CA SER A 684 32.16 26.48 -9.08
C SER A 684 33.59 26.14 -8.62
N THR A 685 34.58 26.96 -8.93
CA THR A 685 36.00 26.65 -8.66
C THR A 685 36.68 27.54 -7.60
N ARG A 686 35.96 28.52 -7.03
CA ARG A 686 36.51 29.49 -6.05
C ARG A 686 35.95 29.30 -4.64
N SER A 687 36.76 29.62 -3.63
CA SER A 687 36.34 29.61 -2.23
C SER A 687 35.33 30.73 -1.95
N LYS A 688 34.47 30.53 -0.96
CA LYS A 688 33.46 31.52 -0.56
C LYS A 688 34.09 32.85 -0.14
N ALA A 689 35.28 32.83 0.48
CA ALA A 689 36.00 34.03 0.90
C ALA A 689 36.44 34.89 -0.30
N GLN A 690 36.82 34.26 -1.42
CA GLN A 690 37.27 34.94 -2.63
C GLN A 690 36.12 35.56 -3.43
N LEU A 691 34.91 34.99 -3.34
CA LEU A 691 33.71 35.47 -4.04
C LEU A 691 32.97 36.60 -3.29
N MET A 692 33.29 36.81 -2.01
CA MET A 692 32.56 37.74 -1.12
C MET A 692 33.29 39.08 -0.90
N GLN A 693 34.44 39.30 -1.55
CA GLN A 693 35.15 40.59 -1.50
C GLN A 693 34.49 41.61 -2.46
N PRO A 694 34.51 42.92 -2.14
CA PRO A 694 33.78 43.94 -2.90
C PRO A 694 34.32 44.19 -4.31
#